data_AF-A0A7Y5PB42-F1
#
_entry.id   AF-A0A7Y5PB42-F1
#
_cell.length_a   1.000
_cell.length_b   1.000
_cell.length_c   1.000
_cell.angle_alpha   90.00
_cell.angle_beta   90.00
_cell.angle_gamma   90.00
#
_symmetry.space_group_name_H-M   'P 1'
#
loop_
_entity.id
_entity.type
_entity.pdbx_description
1 polymer ?
#
loop_
_entity_poly.entity_id
_entity_poly.type
_entity_poly.pdbx_seq_one_letter_code
_entity_poly.pdbx_strand_id
1 'polypeptide(L)'
;MTSLLHPRLFVLGLGVALAASLAGVALPAPAQIPRRSIPTESDVRRLLSALADDSLEGRATGTPGSARAARIIAAEMQRIGLEPAGDSGYFQRVPVAVATQSRTMPNGTVVTRTRPVGYASFAALDTVPVARRRTAVNVVGRLRGSDPVLRDSVVLVDAHYDHLGVGTAVNGDSIYNGADDDASGVVAVLEAARALAAGPAPKRTVLFVATTGEEVGLLGTRWFIAHPAVPLSQLTANLEIEMIGRPDSLAGGPGRAWLTGYERSTMGAMFAAAGLPIVADRRLAQQFFTRSDNIAFAQMGIPAHTLSSYNMHEDYHHPSDDVAHVDFAHMTAVVHAAAQATRLLADGPTPRWNEGGRPAAPVAPTATRPTPLPSNPSQLPPASPAERLARYTTVRLAPDTAGLTRWERRMLPLLIDAAREMHGIYWMQAFGNRDSLLRNIPQADVRRLVEINVGPWDRLDDNAPFVAGAGPKPAGANFYPRDMTKDEFERAVAPGGRRADSLKSLYTMVRRDGRGELVAIPYGQFFASANERAAAKLREAATLAEDPGLRRYLTLLATALVTDRYQPSDLAWMDMKRNRLELVLGPIETYEDELFGYKAANEAFVLVKDLAWSQRLAKYARMLPALQRGIPVPAAYKRERPGTDADLNAYDVVYVAGQANVGSKTIAINLPNDETVQLRKGTRRLQLKNAMRAKYDRILLPIAQELIVDDQLPHVTFDAFFENVMFHEVAHGLGIKNTIDGKGTVRAALKEKAGALEEGKADILGLYMVRQLNAQGEMGSESIDDNYVTFLASLFRSVRFGAADAHGRANVVAFNYLQDAGAFTREANGKYRVDVARMRSAADALSRDILTLQGNGDYAGVARLYSDRGTIGAVLRGDLDRLRSKGIPVDIVYDQGR
;
A
#
# COMPACT_ATOMS: atom_id res chain seq x y z
N MET A 1 -58.12 -56.03 34.68
CA MET A 1 -59.47 -55.93 35.28
C MET A 1 -59.99 -54.55 34.92
N THR A 2 -60.72 -54.41 33.81
CA THR A 2 -62.20 -54.43 33.80
C THR A 2 -62.77 -53.61 34.96
N SER A 3 -63.19 -52.34 34.83
CA SER A 3 -64.10 -51.68 33.88
C SER A 3 -65.39 -51.27 34.62
N LEU A 4 -66.14 -50.34 33.99
CA LEU A 4 -67.61 -50.22 34.05
C LEU A 4 -68.14 -49.52 35.33
N LEU A 5 -69.11 -48.60 35.32
CA LEU A 5 -70.03 -48.03 34.32
C LEU A 5 -70.66 -46.77 34.96
N HIS A 6 -70.95 -45.72 34.18
CA HIS A 6 -72.30 -45.48 33.65
C HIS A 6 -72.39 -44.17 32.83
N PRO A 7 -73.33 -44.07 31.86
CA PRO A 7 -73.28 -43.09 30.77
C PRO A 7 -74.45 -42.08 30.75
N ARG A 8 -74.32 -41.15 29.79
CA ARG A 8 -75.34 -40.25 29.16
C ARG A 8 -75.60 -38.91 29.85
N LEU A 9 -75.29 -37.80 29.16
CA LEU A 9 -76.21 -37.12 28.23
C LEU A 9 -75.49 -36.01 27.44
N PHE A 10 -75.77 -35.96 26.14
CA PHE A 10 -75.46 -34.86 25.22
C PHE A 10 -76.43 -33.69 25.47
N VAL A 11 -75.96 -32.44 25.41
CA VAL A 11 -76.53 -31.30 24.64
C VAL A 11 -75.72 -30.01 24.90
N LEU A 12 -75.35 -29.37 23.79
CA LEU A 12 -74.87 -28.01 23.53
C LEU A 12 -74.86 -26.96 24.65
N GLY A 13 -73.75 -26.20 24.72
CA GLY A 13 -73.73 -24.85 25.29
C GLY A 13 -72.34 -24.25 25.51
N LEU A 14 -71.78 -23.61 24.48
CA LEU A 14 -70.70 -22.60 24.52
C LEU A 14 -69.43 -22.92 25.35
N GLY A 15 -68.45 -23.58 24.71
CA GLY A 15 -67.07 -23.61 25.21
C GLY A 15 -66.30 -22.36 24.77
N VAL A 16 -65.94 -21.52 25.74
CA VAL A 16 -64.99 -20.42 25.58
C VAL A 16 -63.61 -20.98 25.23
N ALA A 17 -63.22 -20.85 23.97
CA ALA A 17 -61.83 -21.04 23.56
C ALA A 17 -61.03 -19.81 23.98
N LEU A 18 -60.00 -20.03 24.79
CA LEU A 18 -58.99 -19.03 25.15
C LEU A 18 -58.18 -18.70 23.88
N ALA A 19 -58.68 -17.77 23.06
CA ALA A 19 -57.95 -17.20 21.94
C ALA A 19 -56.84 -16.32 22.52
N ALA A 20 -55.60 -16.83 22.51
CA ALA A 20 -54.43 -15.99 22.67
C ALA A 20 -54.40 -15.01 21.50
N SER A 21 -54.79 -13.77 21.77
CA SER A 21 -54.71 -12.63 20.87
C SER A 21 -53.25 -12.38 20.50
N LEU A 22 -52.78 -13.00 19.42
CA LEU A 22 -51.68 -12.48 18.62
C LEU A 22 -52.22 -11.23 17.92
N ALA A 23 -52.18 -10.11 18.63
CA ALA A 23 -52.26 -8.80 18.02
C ALA A 23 -51.10 -8.72 17.02
N GLY A 24 -51.42 -8.88 15.74
CA GLY A 24 -50.50 -8.63 14.64
C GLY A 24 -50.01 -7.20 14.76
N VAL A 25 -48.76 -7.05 15.20
CA VAL A 25 -48.04 -5.79 15.02
C VAL A 25 -47.85 -5.66 13.51
N ALA A 26 -48.76 -4.91 12.88
CA ALA A 26 -48.57 -4.47 11.51
C ALA A 26 -47.21 -3.76 11.46
N LEU A 27 -46.28 -4.29 10.66
CA LEU A 27 -45.00 -3.65 10.45
C LEU A 27 -45.28 -2.22 9.95
N PRO A 28 -44.71 -1.18 10.58
CA PRO A 28 -44.82 0.16 10.02
C PRO A 28 -44.28 0.13 8.60
N ALA A 29 -45.05 0.65 7.64
CA ALA A 29 -44.62 0.71 6.25
C ALA A 29 -43.28 1.47 6.17
N PRO A 30 -42.28 0.97 5.43
CA PRO A 30 -41.03 1.69 5.26
C PRO A 30 -41.30 3.08 4.69
N ALA A 31 -40.49 4.07 5.09
CA ALA A 31 -40.59 5.40 4.49
C ALA A 31 -40.40 5.28 2.98
N GLN A 32 -41.41 5.70 2.20
CA GLN A 32 -41.34 5.66 0.75
C GLN A 32 -40.24 6.61 0.26
N ILE A 33 -39.47 6.16 -0.73
CA ILE A 33 -38.49 7.00 -1.44
C ILE A 33 -39.25 8.20 -2.04
N PRO A 34 -38.82 9.45 -1.80
CA PRO A 34 -39.49 10.62 -2.36
C PRO A 34 -39.66 10.52 -3.88
N ARG A 35 -40.83 10.87 -4.43
CA ARG A 35 -41.09 10.75 -5.89
C ARG A 35 -40.06 11.48 -6.76
N ARG A 36 -39.48 12.58 -6.27
CA ARG A 36 -38.45 13.37 -6.97
C ARG A 36 -37.07 12.71 -7.01
N SER A 37 -36.82 11.70 -6.18
CA SER A 37 -35.56 10.94 -6.13
C SER A 37 -35.64 9.60 -6.85
N ILE A 38 -36.73 9.37 -7.58
CA ILE A 38 -36.94 8.19 -8.40
C ILE A 38 -36.14 8.33 -9.70
N PRO A 39 -35.34 7.32 -10.10
CA PRO A 39 -34.61 7.33 -11.35
C PRO A 39 -35.50 7.50 -12.58
N THR A 40 -35.12 8.37 -13.51
CA THR A 40 -35.80 8.49 -14.81
C THR A 40 -35.19 7.55 -15.83
N GLU A 41 -35.94 7.26 -16.91
CA GLU A 41 -35.40 6.49 -18.04
C GLU A 41 -34.13 7.13 -18.61
N SER A 42 -34.07 8.46 -18.64
CA SER A 42 -32.89 9.19 -19.11
C SER A 42 -31.67 8.99 -18.20
N ASP A 43 -31.86 8.86 -16.88
CA ASP A 43 -30.76 8.63 -15.94
C ASP A 43 -30.18 7.23 -16.14
N VAL A 44 -31.07 6.23 -16.21
CA VAL A 44 -30.73 4.82 -16.46
C VAL A 44 -30.02 4.67 -17.80
N ARG A 45 -30.57 5.28 -18.87
CA ARG A 45 -29.96 5.26 -20.20
C ARG A 45 -28.58 5.90 -20.22
N ARG A 46 -28.41 7.06 -19.59
CA ARG A 46 -27.10 7.74 -19.53
C ARG A 46 -26.02 6.87 -18.90
N LEU A 47 -26.31 6.27 -17.73
CA LEU A 47 -25.35 5.42 -17.04
C LEU A 47 -25.08 4.13 -17.82
N LEU A 48 -26.13 3.50 -18.34
CA LEU A 48 -25.98 2.26 -19.08
C LEU A 48 -25.16 2.46 -20.34
N SER A 49 -25.48 3.50 -21.13
CA SER A 49 -24.70 3.85 -22.31
C SER A 49 -23.25 4.17 -21.98
N ALA A 50 -22.96 4.80 -20.84
CA ALA A 50 -21.58 5.07 -20.43
C ALA A 50 -20.83 3.79 -20.01
N LEU A 51 -21.51 2.86 -19.32
CA LEU A 51 -20.89 1.63 -18.82
C LEU A 51 -20.80 0.54 -19.90
N ALA A 52 -21.68 0.55 -20.89
CA ALA A 52 -21.67 -0.38 -22.03
C ALA A 52 -21.07 0.24 -23.31
N ASP A 53 -20.32 1.34 -23.21
CA ASP A 53 -19.67 1.98 -24.35
C ASP A 53 -18.44 1.19 -24.83
N ASP A 54 -18.21 1.15 -26.14
CA ASP A 54 -17.06 0.49 -26.78
C ASP A 54 -15.71 1.01 -26.25
N SER A 55 -15.66 2.27 -25.83
CA SER A 55 -14.47 2.85 -25.21
C SER A 55 -14.09 2.16 -23.89
N LEU A 56 -14.95 1.32 -23.32
CA LEU A 56 -14.65 0.49 -22.15
C LEU A 56 -14.21 -0.93 -22.51
N GLU A 57 -14.08 -1.26 -23.79
CA GLU A 57 -13.43 -2.49 -24.30
C GLU A 57 -13.98 -3.76 -23.64
N GLY A 58 -15.31 -3.81 -23.37
CA GLY A 58 -15.99 -4.92 -22.71
C GLY A 58 -15.57 -5.19 -21.26
N ARG A 59 -14.83 -4.27 -20.62
CA ARG A 59 -14.55 -4.25 -19.17
C ARG A 59 -13.95 -5.51 -18.54
N ALA A 60 -13.31 -6.39 -19.31
CA ALA A 60 -12.72 -7.62 -18.76
C ALA A 60 -11.77 -7.37 -17.58
N THR A 61 -11.84 -8.21 -16.55
CA THR A 61 -11.07 -8.05 -15.31
C THR A 61 -9.60 -7.74 -15.57
N GLY A 62 -9.10 -6.67 -14.98
CA GLY A 62 -7.68 -6.33 -15.08
C GLY A 62 -7.27 -5.60 -16.38
N THR A 63 -8.21 -5.30 -17.28
CA THR A 63 -7.94 -4.52 -18.50
C THR A 63 -8.03 -3.00 -18.28
N PRO A 64 -7.49 -2.18 -19.20
CA PRO A 64 -7.71 -0.72 -19.19
C PRO A 64 -9.20 -0.34 -19.22
N GLY A 65 -10.02 -1.08 -19.95
CA GLY A 65 -11.48 -0.96 -19.98
C GLY A 65 -12.14 -1.08 -18.61
N SER A 66 -11.82 -2.15 -17.88
CA SER A 66 -12.26 -2.35 -16.49
C SER A 66 -11.81 -1.21 -15.58
N ALA A 67 -10.57 -0.73 -15.73
CA ALA A 67 -10.06 0.40 -14.93
C ALA A 67 -10.77 1.73 -15.26
N ARG A 68 -11.23 1.95 -16.50
CA ARG A 68 -12.04 3.11 -16.87
C ARG A 68 -13.45 3.00 -16.28
N ALA A 69 -14.09 1.84 -16.37
CA ALA A 69 -15.39 1.57 -15.76
C ALA A 69 -15.37 1.83 -14.25
N ALA A 70 -14.38 1.30 -13.54
CA ALA A 70 -14.23 1.52 -12.09
C ALA A 70 -14.15 3.02 -11.73
N ARG A 71 -13.48 3.84 -12.55
CA ARG A 71 -13.41 5.30 -12.33
C ARG A 71 -14.76 5.99 -12.57
N ILE A 72 -15.51 5.57 -13.59
CA ILE A 72 -16.87 6.09 -13.85
C ILE A 72 -17.77 5.78 -12.66
N ILE A 73 -17.77 4.53 -12.19
CA ILE A 73 -18.57 4.09 -11.03
C ILE A 73 -18.19 4.88 -9.78
N ALA A 74 -16.88 5.01 -9.48
CA ALA A 74 -16.40 5.77 -8.33
C ALA A 74 -16.79 7.26 -8.42
N ALA A 75 -16.70 7.86 -9.60
CA ALA A 75 -17.11 9.25 -9.83
C ALA A 75 -18.62 9.44 -9.63
N GLU A 76 -19.44 8.49 -10.06
CA GLU A 76 -20.89 8.51 -9.81
C GLU A 76 -21.22 8.32 -8.33
N MET A 77 -20.57 7.37 -7.63
CA MET A 77 -20.70 7.21 -6.17
C MET A 77 -20.33 8.50 -5.42
N GLN A 78 -19.25 9.15 -5.85
CA GLN A 78 -18.83 10.45 -5.30
C GLN A 78 -19.85 11.55 -5.59
N ARG A 79 -20.38 11.62 -6.82
CA ARG A 79 -21.40 12.59 -7.22
C ARG A 79 -22.70 12.42 -6.43
N ILE A 80 -23.05 11.19 -6.08
CA ILE A 80 -24.20 10.86 -5.22
C ILE A 80 -23.96 11.32 -3.78
N GLY A 81 -22.71 11.47 -3.36
CA GLY A 81 -22.33 11.85 -1.99
C GLY A 81 -22.18 10.65 -1.05
N LEU A 82 -21.90 9.46 -1.59
CA LEU A 82 -21.52 8.32 -0.75
C LEU A 82 -20.19 8.61 -0.04
N GLU A 83 -19.94 7.93 1.07
CA GLU A 83 -18.63 7.93 1.71
C GLU A 83 -17.75 6.84 1.06
N PRO A 84 -16.46 7.09 0.76
CA PRO A 84 -15.57 6.06 0.27
C PRO A 84 -15.34 4.96 1.33
N ALA A 85 -15.36 3.69 0.92
CA ALA A 85 -15.21 2.54 1.82
C ALA A 85 -14.24 1.45 1.29
N GLY A 86 -13.41 1.78 0.32
CA GLY A 86 -12.32 0.92 -0.17
C GLY A 86 -11.01 1.09 0.62
N ASP A 87 -9.99 0.29 0.27
CA ASP A 87 -8.64 0.41 0.85
C ASP A 87 -7.86 1.64 0.34
N SER A 88 -8.33 2.23 -0.76
CA SER A 88 -7.82 3.45 -1.38
C SER A 88 -8.97 4.31 -1.91
N GLY A 89 -9.64 5.05 -1.02
CA GLY A 89 -10.82 5.85 -1.37
C GLY A 89 -12.01 4.94 -1.71
N TYR A 90 -12.63 5.11 -2.88
CA TYR A 90 -13.68 4.18 -3.34
C TYR A 90 -13.14 2.83 -3.81
N PHE A 91 -11.83 2.70 -4.04
CA PHE A 91 -11.27 1.50 -4.63
C PHE A 91 -10.81 0.53 -3.54
N GLN A 92 -11.20 -0.73 -3.67
CA GLN A 92 -10.60 -1.85 -2.94
C GLN A 92 -9.80 -2.70 -3.92
N ARG A 93 -8.46 -2.71 -3.80
CA ARG A 93 -7.60 -3.43 -4.75
C ARG A 93 -7.76 -4.95 -4.63
N VAL A 94 -7.80 -5.64 -5.77
CA VAL A 94 -7.90 -7.11 -5.87
C VAL A 94 -6.62 -7.66 -6.54
N PRO A 95 -5.92 -8.63 -5.92
CA PRO A 95 -4.65 -9.13 -6.44
C PRO A 95 -4.86 -10.09 -7.64
N VAL A 96 -4.76 -9.57 -8.85
CA VAL A 96 -5.01 -10.32 -10.10
C VAL A 96 -3.77 -10.36 -11.00
N ALA A 97 -3.54 -11.50 -11.64
CA ALA A 97 -2.61 -11.62 -12.77
C ALA A 97 -3.25 -12.41 -13.91
N VAL A 98 -2.61 -12.37 -15.08
CA VAL A 98 -2.97 -13.16 -16.24
C VAL A 98 -2.16 -14.45 -16.26
N ALA A 99 -2.85 -15.58 -16.35
CA ALA A 99 -2.26 -16.90 -16.53
C ALA A 99 -2.66 -17.46 -17.90
N THR A 100 -1.69 -18.08 -18.57
CA THR A 100 -1.88 -18.79 -19.83
C THR A 100 -1.90 -20.28 -19.56
N GLN A 101 -3.02 -20.94 -19.90
CA GLN A 101 -3.17 -22.39 -19.82
C GLN A 101 -3.23 -22.95 -21.24
N SER A 102 -2.34 -23.89 -21.56
CA SER A 102 -2.37 -24.63 -22.82
C SER A 102 -2.91 -26.03 -22.55
N ARG A 103 -3.92 -26.44 -23.32
CA ARG A 103 -4.50 -27.78 -23.27
C ARG A 103 -4.39 -28.42 -24.66
N THR A 104 -3.76 -29.59 -24.72
CA THR A 104 -3.79 -30.42 -25.93
C THR A 104 -5.13 -31.16 -25.99
N MET A 105 -5.88 -30.91 -27.05
CA MET A 105 -7.15 -31.58 -27.36
C MET A 105 -6.87 -33.01 -27.85
N PRO A 106 -7.86 -33.94 -27.78
CA PRO A 106 -7.67 -35.33 -28.22
C PRO A 106 -7.22 -35.50 -29.67
N ASN A 107 -7.48 -34.49 -30.52
CA ASN A 107 -7.04 -34.43 -31.91
C ASN A 107 -5.61 -33.87 -32.10
N GLY A 108 -4.87 -33.64 -31.02
CA GLY A 108 -3.50 -33.09 -31.04
C GLY A 108 -3.40 -31.57 -31.10
N THR A 109 -4.52 -30.83 -31.22
CA THR A 109 -4.51 -29.36 -31.25
C THR A 109 -4.21 -28.78 -29.86
N VAL A 110 -3.20 -27.92 -29.74
CA VAL A 110 -2.93 -27.17 -28.49
C VAL A 110 -3.78 -25.91 -28.46
N VAL A 111 -4.77 -25.85 -27.56
CA VAL A 111 -5.58 -24.66 -27.30
C VAL A 111 -4.97 -23.90 -26.13
N THR A 112 -4.58 -22.65 -26.37
CA THR A 112 -4.00 -21.77 -25.36
C THR A 112 -5.02 -20.72 -24.94
N ARG A 113 -5.42 -20.70 -23.66
CA ARG A 113 -6.34 -19.71 -23.10
C ARG A 113 -5.62 -18.85 -22.07
N THR A 114 -5.71 -17.55 -22.25
CA THR A 114 -5.14 -16.55 -21.36
C THR A 114 -6.28 -15.92 -20.57
N ARG A 115 -6.24 -15.99 -19.24
CA ARG A 115 -7.31 -15.43 -18.38
C ARG A 115 -6.77 -14.79 -17.09
N PRO A 116 -7.48 -13.81 -16.54
CA PRO A 116 -7.26 -13.33 -15.18
C PRO A 116 -7.40 -14.46 -14.15
N VAL A 117 -6.55 -14.44 -13.13
CA VAL A 117 -6.58 -15.32 -11.96
C VAL A 117 -6.28 -14.50 -10.70
N GLY A 118 -7.04 -14.74 -9.63
CA GLY A 118 -6.83 -14.10 -8.33
C GLY A 118 -5.78 -14.80 -7.48
N TYR A 119 -5.15 -14.05 -6.59
CA TYR A 119 -4.17 -14.54 -5.63
C TYR A 119 -4.66 -14.32 -4.20
N ALA A 120 -4.18 -15.15 -3.26
CA ALA A 120 -4.61 -15.09 -1.86
C ALA A 120 -4.14 -13.83 -1.12
N SER A 121 -3.14 -13.11 -1.65
CA SER A 121 -2.63 -11.85 -1.10
C SER A 121 -1.84 -11.08 -2.17
N PHE A 122 -1.59 -9.80 -1.93
CA PHE A 122 -0.65 -9.02 -2.76
C PHE A 122 0.77 -9.59 -2.71
N ALA A 123 1.20 -10.15 -1.57
CA ALA A 123 2.48 -10.85 -1.48
C ALA A 123 2.54 -12.10 -2.38
N ALA A 124 1.44 -12.84 -2.53
CA ALA A 124 1.35 -13.96 -3.46
C ALA A 124 1.39 -13.47 -4.92
N LEU A 125 0.67 -12.39 -5.23
CA LEU A 125 0.76 -11.72 -6.54
C LEU A 125 2.17 -11.19 -6.83
N ASP A 126 2.91 -10.76 -5.81
CA ASP A 126 4.28 -10.27 -5.95
C ASP A 126 5.29 -11.35 -6.35
N THR A 127 4.91 -12.62 -6.27
CA THR A 127 5.71 -13.73 -6.84
C THR A 127 5.49 -13.90 -8.34
N VAL A 128 4.42 -13.33 -8.90
CA VAL A 128 4.07 -13.41 -10.31
C VAL A 128 4.88 -12.38 -11.11
N PRO A 129 5.41 -12.71 -12.30
CA PRO A 129 6.10 -11.74 -13.14
C PRO A 129 5.26 -10.48 -13.38
N VAL A 130 5.85 -9.29 -13.25
CA VAL A 130 5.15 -8.00 -13.34
C VAL A 130 4.36 -7.87 -14.65
N ALA A 131 4.88 -8.39 -15.76
CA ALA A 131 4.21 -8.36 -17.06
C ALA A 131 2.85 -9.12 -17.08
N ARG A 132 2.66 -10.06 -16.15
CA ARG A 132 1.42 -10.81 -15.99
C ARG A 132 0.47 -10.18 -14.98
N ARG A 133 0.95 -9.35 -14.05
CA ARG A 133 0.08 -8.69 -13.06
C ARG A 133 -0.91 -7.75 -13.77
N ARG A 134 -2.09 -7.59 -13.18
CA ARG A 134 -3.14 -6.67 -13.65
C ARG A 134 -3.67 -5.86 -12.49
N THR A 135 -4.18 -4.67 -12.80
CA THR A 135 -4.87 -3.83 -11.83
C THR A 135 -6.35 -4.16 -11.86
N ALA A 136 -6.87 -4.75 -10.80
CA ALA A 136 -8.29 -5.01 -10.60
C ALA A 136 -8.73 -4.39 -9.26
N VAL A 137 -9.94 -3.85 -9.21
CA VAL A 137 -10.48 -3.18 -8.02
C VAL A 137 -11.96 -3.48 -7.88
N ASN A 138 -12.45 -3.66 -6.66
CA ASN A 138 -13.86 -3.42 -6.37
C ASN A 138 -14.05 -1.91 -6.14
N VAL A 139 -15.25 -1.39 -6.40
CA VAL A 139 -15.63 0.00 -6.10
C VAL A 139 -16.66 -0.01 -4.96
N VAL A 140 -16.32 0.59 -3.82
CA VAL A 140 -17.07 0.47 -2.56
C VAL A 140 -17.46 1.87 -2.07
N GLY A 141 -18.76 2.13 -2.03
CA GLY A 141 -19.36 3.34 -1.47
C GLY A 141 -20.28 3.03 -0.29
N ARG A 142 -20.36 3.94 0.68
CA ARG A 142 -21.15 3.78 1.91
C ARG A 142 -22.16 4.91 2.06
N LEU A 143 -23.43 4.57 2.26
CA LEU A 143 -24.45 5.50 2.75
C LEU A 143 -24.71 5.24 4.23
N ARG A 144 -24.29 6.17 5.09
CA ARG A 144 -24.36 6.00 6.54
C ARG A 144 -25.81 5.98 7.05
N GLY A 145 -26.11 5.04 7.93
CA GLY A 145 -27.39 4.94 8.62
C GLY A 145 -27.60 6.05 9.66
N SER A 146 -28.85 6.47 9.84
CA SER A 146 -29.28 7.52 10.76
C SER A 146 -29.64 7.02 12.15
N ASP A 147 -29.99 5.74 12.29
CA ASP A 147 -30.46 5.18 13.56
C ASP A 147 -29.28 4.88 14.49
N PRO A 148 -29.25 5.39 15.73
CA PRO A 148 -28.11 5.25 16.62
C PRO A 148 -27.82 3.80 17.04
N VAL A 149 -28.80 2.90 16.93
CA VAL A 149 -28.66 1.47 17.26
C VAL A 149 -28.41 0.65 16.01
N LEU A 150 -29.14 0.93 14.92
CA LEU A 150 -29.11 0.09 13.73
C LEU A 150 -28.04 0.50 12.71
N ARG A 151 -27.46 1.70 12.77
CA ARG A 151 -26.48 2.16 11.77
C ARG A 151 -25.22 1.29 11.64
N ASP A 152 -24.87 0.53 12.68
CA ASP A 152 -23.71 -0.38 12.67
C ASP A 152 -24.07 -1.79 12.17
N SER A 153 -25.37 -2.05 11.91
CA SER A 153 -25.85 -3.17 11.10
C SER A 153 -25.94 -2.72 9.65
N VAL A 154 -25.40 -3.52 8.73
CA VAL A 154 -25.14 -3.10 7.36
C VAL A 154 -25.93 -3.96 6.37
N VAL A 155 -26.51 -3.32 5.36
CA VAL A 155 -27.06 -3.99 4.17
C VAL A 155 -26.06 -3.82 3.03
N LEU A 156 -25.72 -4.92 2.36
CA LEU A 156 -24.86 -4.90 1.17
C LEU A 156 -25.73 -4.95 -0.08
N VAL A 157 -25.50 -4.04 -1.03
CA VAL A 157 -26.11 -4.06 -2.36
C VAL A 157 -24.98 -4.05 -3.38
N ASP A 158 -24.94 -5.06 -4.23
CA ASP A 158 -23.83 -5.25 -5.16
C ASP A 158 -24.23 -5.73 -6.55
N ALA A 159 -23.29 -5.59 -7.47
CA ALA A 159 -23.32 -6.10 -8.83
C ALA A 159 -21.88 -6.15 -9.35
N HIS A 160 -21.54 -7.12 -10.21
CA HIS A 160 -20.25 -7.10 -10.90
C HIS A 160 -20.29 -6.17 -12.11
N TYR A 161 -19.14 -5.58 -12.44
CA TYR A 161 -19.05 -4.61 -13.54
C TYR A 161 -18.19 -5.07 -14.72
N ASP A 162 -17.48 -6.19 -14.57
CA ASP A 162 -16.61 -6.74 -15.59
C ASP A 162 -17.30 -7.81 -16.44
N HIS A 163 -17.12 -7.71 -17.75
CA HIS A 163 -17.61 -8.67 -18.73
C HIS A 163 -16.46 -9.41 -19.43
N LEU A 164 -16.68 -9.94 -20.63
CA LEU A 164 -15.72 -10.78 -21.37
C LEU A 164 -14.63 -10.01 -22.15
N GLY A 165 -14.75 -8.69 -22.32
CA GLY A 165 -13.75 -7.86 -22.97
C GLY A 165 -13.82 -7.88 -24.50
N VAL A 166 -12.65 -7.86 -25.16
CA VAL A 166 -12.54 -8.00 -26.62
C VAL A 166 -12.24 -9.45 -26.98
N GLY A 167 -13.14 -10.07 -27.73
CA GLY A 167 -13.14 -11.51 -28.02
C GLY A 167 -13.28 -11.83 -29.51
N THR A 168 -13.82 -13.02 -29.78
CA THR A 168 -14.11 -13.45 -31.16
C THR A 168 -15.19 -12.56 -31.76
N ALA A 169 -14.94 -12.06 -32.97
CA ALA A 169 -15.91 -11.23 -33.65
C ALA A 169 -17.14 -12.04 -34.09
N VAL A 170 -18.34 -11.53 -33.81
CA VAL A 170 -19.60 -12.04 -34.35
C VAL A 170 -20.28 -10.92 -35.12
N ASN A 171 -20.67 -11.21 -36.36
CA ASN A 171 -21.25 -10.21 -37.27
C ASN A 171 -20.40 -8.93 -37.45
N GLY A 172 -19.08 -9.04 -37.28
CA GLY A 172 -18.13 -7.92 -37.42
C GLY A 172 -17.83 -7.16 -36.14
N ASP A 173 -18.55 -7.43 -35.05
CA ASP A 173 -18.29 -6.84 -33.73
C ASP A 173 -17.53 -7.81 -32.82
N SER A 174 -16.48 -7.33 -32.15
CA SER A 174 -15.60 -8.10 -31.28
C SER A 174 -15.63 -7.66 -29.82
N ILE A 175 -16.37 -6.60 -29.49
CA ILE A 175 -16.45 -6.06 -28.14
C ILE A 175 -17.67 -6.68 -27.45
N TYR A 176 -17.47 -7.24 -26.28
CA TYR A 176 -18.53 -7.84 -25.48
C TYR A 176 -18.94 -6.77 -24.48
N ASN A 177 -19.92 -5.93 -24.85
CA ASN A 177 -20.28 -4.74 -24.08
C ASN A 177 -21.08 -5.06 -22.82
N GLY A 178 -21.78 -6.20 -22.74
CA GLY A 178 -22.43 -6.68 -21.52
C GLY A 178 -23.43 -5.67 -20.97
N ALA A 179 -24.28 -5.12 -21.85
CA ALA A 179 -25.25 -4.10 -21.49
C ALA A 179 -26.30 -4.65 -20.53
N ASP A 180 -26.92 -5.79 -20.85
CA ASP A 180 -27.80 -6.48 -19.91
C ASP A 180 -26.97 -7.25 -18.88
N ASP A 181 -25.93 -7.98 -19.30
CA ASP A 181 -25.16 -8.91 -18.46
C ASP A 181 -24.70 -8.27 -17.14
N ASP A 182 -23.86 -7.24 -17.22
CA ASP A 182 -23.18 -6.71 -16.03
C ASP A 182 -23.49 -5.23 -15.80
N ALA A 183 -23.57 -4.45 -16.88
CA ALA A 183 -23.75 -3.02 -16.77
C ALA A 183 -25.13 -2.67 -16.17
N SER A 184 -26.17 -3.46 -16.48
CA SER A 184 -27.53 -3.20 -15.99
C SER A 184 -27.64 -3.29 -14.46
N GLY A 185 -26.97 -4.27 -13.84
CA GLY A 185 -26.90 -4.44 -12.39
C GLY A 185 -26.18 -3.27 -11.71
N VAL A 186 -25.03 -2.85 -12.24
CA VAL A 186 -24.27 -1.70 -11.72
C VAL A 186 -25.07 -0.40 -11.80
N VAL A 187 -25.84 -0.20 -12.88
CA VAL A 187 -26.76 0.94 -13.00
C VAL A 187 -27.79 0.90 -11.87
N ALA A 188 -28.35 -0.26 -11.55
CA ALA A 188 -29.29 -0.40 -10.43
C ALA A 188 -28.66 -0.09 -9.07
N VAL A 189 -27.43 -0.55 -8.83
CA VAL A 189 -26.67 -0.23 -7.60
C VAL A 189 -26.50 1.29 -7.45
N LEU A 190 -26.04 1.97 -8.51
CA LEU A 190 -25.81 3.42 -8.50
C LEU A 190 -27.11 4.23 -8.37
N GLU A 191 -28.17 3.81 -9.06
CA GLU A 191 -29.45 4.50 -9.03
C GLU A 191 -30.22 4.24 -7.72
N ALA A 192 -30.10 3.05 -7.13
CA ALA A 192 -30.58 2.80 -5.77
C ALA A 192 -29.84 3.67 -4.75
N ALA A 193 -28.51 3.78 -4.87
CA ALA A 193 -27.71 4.66 -4.03
C ALA A 193 -28.16 6.13 -4.14
N ARG A 194 -28.37 6.61 -5.37
CA ARG A 194 -28.87 7.97 -5.64
C ARG A 194 -30.24 8.21 -5.02
N ALA A 195 -31.16 7.26 -5.19
CA ALA A 195 -32.52 7.35 -4.68
C ALA A 195 -32.56 7.38 -3.15
N LEU A 196 -31.74 6.57 -2.49
CA LEU A 196 -31.64 6.54 -1.03
C LEU A 196 -30.94 7.78 -0.46
N ALA A 197 -29.86 8.24 -1.09
CA ALA A 197 -29.10 9.41 -0.65
C ALA A 197 -29.90 10.73 -0.76
N ALA A 198 -30.84 10.82 -1.72
CA ALA A 198 -31.71 11.99 -1.89
C ALA A 198 -32.93 11.99 -0.95
N GLY A 199 -33.21 10.88 -0.27
CA GLY A 199 -34.26 10.76 0.74
C GLY A 199 -33.76 10.89 2.19
N PRO A 200 -34.63 10.69 3.19
CA PRO A 200 -34.18 10.58 4.57
C PRO A 200 -33.18 9.42 4.71
N ALA A 201 -32.06 9.65 5.39
CA ALA A 201 -31.04 8.61 5.58
C ALA A 201 -31.66 7.32 6.16
N PRO A 202 -31.32 6.14 5.60
CA PRO A 202 -31.85 4.85 6.06
C PRO A 202 -31.46 4.59 7.53
N LYS A 203 -32.15 3.68 8.23
CA LYS A 203 -31.79 3.35 9.62
C LYS A 203 -30.45 2.64 9.71
N ARG A 204 -30.28 1.56 8.92
CA ARG A 204 -29.02 0.84 8.75
C ARG A 204 -28.12 1.54 7.76
N THR A 205 -26.82 1.33 7.91
CA THR A 205 -25.86 1.71 6.86
C THR A 205 -26.03 0.79 5.65
N VAL A 206 -25.93 1.35 4.45
CA VAL A 206 -25.95 0.59 3.19
C VAL A 206 -24.59 0.70 2.52
N LEU A 207 -23.97 -0.44 2.21
CA LEU A 207 -22.78 -0.53 1.37
C LEU A 207 -23.22 -0.84 -0.06
N PHE A 208 -22.79 0.00 -0.99
CA PHE A 208 -22.97 -0.18 -2.42
C PHE A 208 -21.63 -0.60 -3.02
N VAL A 209 -21.58 -1.78 -3.66
CA VAL A 209 -20.33 -2.37 -4.14
C VAL A 209 -20.46 -2.76 -5.60
N ALA A 210 -19.52 -2.32 -6.43
CA ALA A 210 -19.33 -2.87 -7.77
C ALA A 210 -18.12 -3.81 -7.74
N THR A 211 -18.33 -5.11 -7.90
CA THR A 211 -17.30 -6.16 -7.85
C THR A 211 -16.64 -6.36 -9.21
N THR A 212 -15.39 -6.82 -9.19
CA THR A 212 -14.68 -7.24 -10.42
C THR A 212 -14.34 -8.72 -10.35
N GLY A 213 -14.23 -9.39 -11.49
CA GLY A 213 -13.77 -10.76 -11.62
C GLY A 213 -14.83 -11.82 -11.35
N GLU A 214 -16.12 -11.51 -11.49
CA GLU A 214 -17.21 -12.50 -11.40
C GLU A 214 -17.02 -13.56 -12.49
N GLU A 215 -16.90 -13.09 -13.75
CA GLU A 215 -16.76 -13.86 -15.00
C GLU A 215 -15.61 -14.88 -15.02
N VAL A 216 -14.66 -14.68 -14.12
CA VAL A 216 -13.43 -15.47 -13.98
C VAL A 216 -13.32 -16.15 -12.61
N GLY A 217 -14.42 -16.22 -11.87
CA GLY A 217 -14.60 -17.01 -10.66
C GLY A 217 -14.71 -16.21 -9.36
N LEU A 218 -15.55 -15.17 -9.35
CA LEU A 218 -15.88 -14.35 -8.16
C LEU A 218 -14.66 -13.71 -7.49
N LEU A 219 -13.65 -13.29 -8.25
CA LEU A 219 -12.35 -12.88 -7.70
C LEU A 219 -12.49 -11.69 -6.72
N GLY A 220 -13.24 -10.67 -7.11
CA GLY A 220 -13.48 -9.47 -6.32
C GLY A 220 -14.34 -9.74 -5.11
N THR A 221 -15.40 -10.54 -5.24
CA THR A 221 -16.29 -10.91 -4.13
C THR A 221 -15.60 -11.76 -3.08
N ARG A 222 -14.83 -12.77 -3.51
CA ARG A 222 -14.00 -13.57 -2.60
C ARG A 222 -12.97 -12.71 -1.88
N TRP A 223 -12.38 -11.75 -2.59
CA TRP A 223 -11.45 -10.80 -1.99
C TRP A 223 -12.14 -9.89 -0.97
N PHE A 224 -13.34 -9.38 -1.28
CA PHE A 224 -14.14 -8.57 -0.36
C PHE A 224 -14.49 -9.37 0.90
N ILE A 225 -14.93 -10.63 0.77
CA ILE A 225 -15.23 -11.48 1.93
C ILE A 225 -14.00 -11.69 2.81
N ALA A 226 -12.82 -11.88 2.21
CA ALA A 226 -11.58 -12.05 2.96
C ALA A 226 -11.06 -10.74 3.59
N HIS A 227 -11.39 -9.59 2.99
CA HIS A 227 -10.91 -8.26 3.41
C HIS A 227 -12.08 -7.26 3.44
N PRO A 228 -13.11 -7.49 4.27
CA PRO A 228 -14.37 -6.78 4.10
C PRO A 228 -14.27 -5.34 4.61
N ALA A 229 -14.95 -4.41 3.93
CA ALA A 229 -14.99 -2.99 4.31
C ALA A 229 -15.61 -2.76 5.71
N VAL A 230 -16.42 -3.72 6.16
CA VAL A 230 -16.96 -3.84 7.52
C VAL A 230 -16.88 -5.29 7.96
N PRO A 231 -16.76 -5.62 9.26
CA PRO A 231 -16.80 -7.01 9.72
C PRO A 231 -18.01 -7.77 9.13
N LEU A 232 -17.82 -8.98 8.61
CA LEU A 232 -18.92 -9.76 8.00
C LEU A 232 -20.09 -10.00 8.96
N SER A 233 -19.82 -10.03 10.28
CA SER A 233 -20.86 -10.13 11.32
C SER A 233 -21.79 -8.92 11.40
N GLN A 234 -21.42 -7.78 10.80
CA GLN A 234 -22.27 -6.61 10.66
C GLN A 234 -23.17 -6.68 9.42
N LEU A 235 -22.85 -7.53 8.43
CA LEU A 235 -23.68 -7.70 7.24
C LEU A 235 -24.95 -8.48 7.58
N THR A 236 -26.08 -7.79 7.51
CA THR A 236 -27.41 -8.33 7.84
C THR A 236 -28.13 -8.94 6.65
N ALA A 237 -27.82 -8.47 5.45
CA ALA A 237 -28.36 -8.96 4.19
C ALA A 237 -27.45 -8.55 3.04
N ASN A 238 -27.52 -9.31 1.95
CA ASN A 238 -26.96 -8.98 0.66
C ASN A 238 -28.07 -9.06 -0.41
N LEU A 239 -28.21 -7.99 -1.19
CA LEU A 239 -29.06 -7.93 -2.38
C LEU A 239 -28.16 -7.67 -3.58
N GLU A 240 -27.82 -8.74 -4.28
CA GLU A 240 -27.11 -8.67 -5.55
C GLU A 240 -28.10 -8.35 -6.68
N ILE A 241 -27.67 -7.63 -7.72
CA ILE A 241 -28.49 -7.27 -8.87
C ILE A 241 -27.74 -7.60 -10.17
N GLU A 242 -28.38 -8.36 -11.06
CA GLU A 242 -27.75 -8.88 -12.28
C GLU A 242 -28.80 -9.00 -13.41
N MET A 243 -28.46 -8.66 -14.65
CA MET A 243 -29.31 -8.84 -15.84
C MET A 243 -30.77 -8.36 -15.68
N ILE A 244 -30.98 -7.04 -15.62
CA ILE A 244 -32.30 -6.42 -15.38
C ILE A 244 -32.85 -5.59 -16.56
N GLY A 245 -32.20 -5.66 -17.72
CA GLY A 245 -32.44 -4.84 -18.90
C GLY A 245 -33.64 -5.27 -19.74
N ARG A 246 -34.11 -6.51 -19.59
CA ARG A 246 -35.18 -7.08 -20.43
C ARG A 246 -36.29 -7.77 -19.62
N PRO A 247 -37.55 -7.71 -20.07
CA PRO A 247 -38.66 -8.34 -19.38
C PRO A 247 -38.62 -9.87 -19.46
N ASP A 248 -38.98 -10.49 -18.35
CA ASP A 248 -39.21 -11.93 -18.27
C ASP A 248 -40.70 -12.25 -18.11
N SER A 249 -41.25 -13.01 -19.05
CA SER A 249 -42.62 -13.51 -18.98
C SER A 249 -42.89 -14.39 -17.75
N LEU A 250 -41.89 -15.13 -17.24
CA LEU A 250 -42.05 -15.95 -16.04
C LEU A 250 -42.06 -15.12 -14.75
N ALA A 251 -41.47 -13.92 -14.75
CA ALA A 251 -41.64 -12.91 -13.69
C ALA A 251 -43.00 -12.19 -13.76
N GLY A 252 -43.71 -12.32 -14.88
CA GLY A 252 -44.98 -11.66 -15.18
C GLY A 252 -44.86 -10.46 -16.14
N GLY A 253 -43.74 -10.32 -16.86
CA GLY A 253 -43.55 -9.33 -17.92
C GLY A 253 -42.93 -7.99 -17.48
N PRO A 254 -43.16 -6.89 -18.24
CA PRO A 254 -42.57 -5.59 -17.99
C PRO A 254 -42.69 -5.07 -16.56
N GLY A 255 -41.63 -4.45 -16.03
CA GLY A 255 -41.53 -3.88 -14.69
C GLY A 255 -41.47 -4.89 -13.53
N ARG A 256 -41.27 -6.18 -13.81
CA ARG A 256 -41.19 -7.24 -12.79
C ARG A 256 -39.86 -7.97 -12.86
N ALA A 257 -39.34 -8.35 -11.71
CA ALA A 257 -38.10 -9.12 -11.56
C ALA A 257 -38.35 -10.36 -10.70
N TRP A 258 -37.41 -11.31 -10.74
CA TRP A 258 -37.40 -12.47 -9.88
C TRP A 258 -36.18 -12.43 -8.94
N LEU A 259 -36.32 -13.06 -7.77
CA LEU A 259 -35.25 -13.19 -6.78
C LEU A 259 -34.83 -14.66 -6.66
N THR A 260 -33.53 -14.92 -6.74
CA THR A 260 -33.01 -16.27 -6.46
C THR A 260 -33.27 -16.66 -5.02
N GLY A 261 -33.48 -17.95 -4.76
CA GLY A 261 -33.62 -18.45 -3.38
C GLY A 261 -34.77 -17.83 -2.58
N TYR A 262 -35.84 -17.38 -3.25
CA TYR A 262 -36.95 -16.59 -2.68
C TYR A 262 -37.47 -17.11 -1.33
N GLU A 263 -37.67 -18.42 -1.20
CA GLU A 263 -38.19 -19.09 0.00
C GLU A 263 -37.10 -19.50 1.00
N ARG A 264 -35.82 -19.32 0.67
CA ARG A 264 -34.70 -19.72 1.56
C ARG A 264 -34.52 -18.77 2.73
N SER A 265 -34.91 -17.51 2.60
CA SER A 265 -34.82 -16.51 3.66
C SER A 265 -36.12 -15.73 3.81
N THR A 266 -36.20 -14.88 4.82
CA THR A 266 -37.35 -13.99 5.02
C THR A 266 -37.46 -12.89 3.96
N MET A 267 -36.46 -12.68 3.09
CA MET A 267 -36.44 -11.57 2.12
C MET A 267 -37.58 -11.64 1.11
N GLY A 268 -37.87 -12.81 0.52
CA GLY A 268 -38.96 -12.95 -0.43
C GLY A 268 -40.32 -12.58 0.18
N ALA A 269 -40.60 -13.10 1.38
CA ALA A 269 -41.81 -12.75 2.14
C ALA A 269 -41.88 -11.26 2.51
N MET A 270 -40.74 -10.64 2.85
CA MET A 270 -40.67 -9.20 3.11
C MET A 270 -41.02 -8.38 1.86
N PHE A 271 -40.50 -8.75 0.69
CA PHE A 271 -40.80 -8.07 -0.57
C PHE A 271 -42.26 -8.27 -1.00
N ALA A 272 -42.81 -9.48 -0.83
CA ALA A 272 -44.23 -9.76 -1.08
C ALA A 272 -45.15 -8.94 -0.16
N ALA A 273 -44.83 -8.88 1.14
CA ALA A 273 -45.61 -8.12 2.11
C ALA A 273 -45.59 -6.61 1.84
N ALA A 274 -44.49 -6.10 1.25
CA ALA A 274 -44.37 -4.72 0.80
C ALA A 274 -45.00 -4.47 -0.58
N GLY A 275 -45.53 -5.49 -1.26
CA GLY A 275 -46.14 -5.37 -2.58
C GLY A 275 -45.15 -5.08 -3.70
N LEU A 276 -43.86 -5.38 -3.51
CA LEU A 276 -42.85 -5.16 -4.55
C LEU A 276 -43.08 -6.11 -5.74
N PRO A 277 -42.82 -5.67 -6.98
CA PRO A 277 -42.98 -6.51 -8.18
C PRO A 277 -41.83 -7.53 -8.34
N ILE A 278 -41.47 -8.19 -7.23
CA ILE A 278 -40.38 -9.16 -7.13
C ILE A 278 -40.98 -10.52 -6.78
N VAL A 279 -40.82 -11.50 -7.66
CA VAL A 279 -41.39 -12.85 -7.50
C VAL A 279 -40.30 -13.91 -7.33
N ALA A 280 -40.68 -15.14 -7.04
CA ALA A 280 -39.74 -16.26 -7.00
C ALA A 280 -39.23 -16.61 -8.41
N ASP A 281 -37.93 -16.93 -8.51
CA ASP A 281 -37.39 -17.58 -9.71
C ASP A 281 -38.08 -18.93 -9.94
N ARG A 282 -38.67 -19.11 -11.14
CA ARG A 282 -39.36 -20.33 -11.54
C ARG A 282 -38.45 -21.34 -12.24
N ARG A 283 -37.19 -21.00 -12.50
CA ARG A 283 -36.23 -21.81 -13.27
C ARG A 283 -35.30 -22.62 -12.35
N LEU A 284 -35.87 -23.37 -11.41
CA LEU A 284 -35.09 -24.12 -10.40
C LEU A 284 -34.02 -25.05 -10.98
N ALA A 285 -34.23 -25.59 -12.20
CA ALA A 285 -33.27 -26.43 -12.89
C ALA A 285 -31.98 -25.69 -13.32
N GLN A 286 -32.03 -24.37 -13.49
CA GLN A 286 -30.88 -23.54 -13.88
C GLN A 286 -29.97 -23.21 -12.70
N GLN A 287 -30.44 -23.42 -11.47
CA GLN A 287 -29.68 -23.20 -10.24
C GLN A 287 -29.10 -21.78 -10.11
N PHE A 288 -29.81 -20.75 -10.57
CA PHE A 288 -29.30 -19.36 -10.56
C PHE A 288 -28.84 -18.87 -9.19
N PHE A 289 -29.45 -19.35 -8.10
CA PHE A 289 -29.02 -19.03 -6.73
C PHE A 289 -27.55 -19.30 -6.43
N THR A 290 -26.89 -20.21 -7.16
CA THR A 290 -25.48 -20.57 -6.94
C THR A 290 -24.55 -20.08 -8.05
N ARG A 291 -25.03 -19.20 -8.95
CA ARG A 291 -24.33 -18.83 -10.18
C ARG A 291 -23.70 -17.45 -10.17
N SER A 292 -23.89 -16.64 -9.12
CA SER A 292 -23.40 -15.26 -9.06
C SER A 292 -22.80 -14.90 -7.69
N ASP A 293 -22.44 -13.63 -7.46
CA ASP A 293 -21.71 -13.16 -6.26
C ASP A 293 -22.46 -13.47 -4.95
N ASN A 294 -23.80 -13.49 -4.95
CA ASN A 294 -24.62 -13.76 -3.76
C ASN A 294 -24.20 -15.04 -3.03
N ILE A 295 -23.79 -16.08 -3.77
CA ILE A 295 -23.52 -17.40 -3.19
C ILE A 295 -22.35 -17.34 -2.21
N ALA A 296 -21.36 -16.49 -2.47
CA ALA A 296 -20.19 -16.35 -1.63
C ALA A 296 -20.57 -15.77 -0.26
N PHE A 297 -21.48 -14.79 -0.22
CA PHE A 297 -22.05 -14.25 1.02
C PHE A 297 -22.99 -15.24 1.71
N ALA A 298 -23.81 -15.96 0.94
CA ALA A 298 -24.74 -16.96 1.46
C ALA A 298 -24.02 -18.08 2.21
N GLN A 299 -22.87 -18.53 1.67
CA GLN A 299 -22.00 -19.54 2.28
C GLN A 299 -21.37 -19.06 3.60
N MET A 300 -21.16 -17.75 3.77
CA MET A 300 -20.73 -17.13 5.03
C MET A 300 -21.88 -16.98 6.04
N GLY A 301 -23.11 -17.32 5.65
CA GLY A 301 -24.30 -17.28 6.50
C GLY A 301 -25.09 -15.99 6.44
N ILE A 302 -24.73 -15.05 5.57
CA ILE A 302 -25.48 -13.80 5.34
C ILE A 302 -26.67 -14.13 4.42
N PRO A 303 -27.93 -13.77 4.74
CA PRO A 303 -29.04 -13.88 3.79
C PRO A 303 -28.74 -13.07 2.52
N ALA A 304 -28.46 -13.77 1.42
CA ALA A 304 -27.88 -13.21 0.20
C ALA A 304 -28.57 -13.78 -1.03
N HIS A 305 -29.12 -12.92 -1.88
CA HIS A 305 -29.90 -13.30 -3.06
C HIS A 305 -29.68 -12.33 -4.21
N THR A 306 -29.86 -12.82 -5.42
CA THR A 306 -29.73 -12.09 -6.68
C THR A 306 -31.11 -11.70 -7.20
N LEU A 307 -31.30 -10.42 -7.49
CA LEU A 307 -32.45 -9.86 -8.19
C LEU A 307 -32.14 -9.76 -9.68
N SER A 308 -32.96 -10.38 -10.52
CA SER A 308 -32.74 -10.40 -11.97
C SER A 308 -34.04 -10.43 -12.75
N SER A 309 -33.99 -10.06 -14.02
CA SER A 309 -35.05 -10.33 -14.99
C SER A 309 -34.53 -11.10 -16.21
N TYR A 310 -33.38 -11.77 -16.09
CA TYR A 310 -32.83 -12.56 -17.19
C TYR A 310 -33.84 -13.61 -17.67
N ASN A 311 -34.10 -13.58 -18.97
CA ASN A 311 -35.13 -14.39 -19.61
C ASN A 311 -34.53 -15.51 -20.49
N MET A 312 -33.23 -15.77 -20.39
CA MET A 312 -32.47 -16.72 -21.22
C MET A 312 -32.38 -16.31 -22.71
N HIS A 313 -32.30 -15.01 -22.98
CA HIS A 313 -32.04 -14.52 -24.35
C HIS A 313 -30.67 -14.98 -24.86
N GLU A 314 -30.54 -15.04 -26.19
CA GLU A 314 -29.36 -15.58 -26.89
C GLU A 314 -28.15 -14.64 -26.85
N ASP A 315 -28.36 -13.36 -26.53
CA ASP A 315 -27.26 -12.37 -26.46
C ASP A 315 -26.35 -12.53 -25.23
N TYR A 316 -26.67 -13.40 -24.28
CA TYR A 316 -25.83 -13.63 -23.09
C TYR A 316 -24.41 -14.06 -23.49
N HIS A 317 -23.38 -13.41 -22.92
CA HIS A 317 -21.98 -13.61 -23.31
C HIS A 317 -21.71 -13.39 -24.81
N HIS A 318 -22.37 -12.42 -25.44
CA HIS A 318 -22.26 -12.15 -26.89
C HIS A 318 -22.03 -10.65 -27.19
N PRO A 319 -21.34 -10.28 -28.29
CA PRO A 319 -21.19 -8.87 -28.68
C PRO A 319 -22.51 -8.12 -28.89
N SER A 320 -23.58 -8.83 -29.25
CA SER A 320 -24.92 -8.23 -29.40
C SER A 320 -25.61 -7.89 -28.09
N ASP A 321 -25.02 -8.20 -26.92
CA ASP A 321 -25.52 -7.65 -25.66
C ASP A 321 -25.11 -6.18 -25.50
N ASP A 322 -25.79 -5.35 -26.28
CA ASP A 322 -25.60 -3.91 -26.38
C ASP A 322 -26.83 -3.13 -25.88
N VAL A 323 -26.66 -1.82 -25.82
CA VAL A 323 -27.67 -0.86 -25.35
C VAL A 323 -28.95 -0.88 -26.20
N ALA A 324 -28.88 -1.32 -27.46
CA ALA A 324 -30.02 -1.28 -28.39
C ALA A 324 -31.10 -2.31 -28.05
N HIS A 325 -30.75 -3.36 -27.33
CA HIS A 325 -31.67 -4.45 -26.98
C HIS A 325 -32.30 -4.30 -25.58
N VAL A 326 -31.94 -3.24 -24.85
CA VAL A 326 -32.44 -2.96 -23.50
C VAL A 326 -33.81 -2.29 -23.56
N ASP A 327 -34.77 -2.82 -22.82
CA ASP A 327 -36.06 -2.17 -22.55
C ASP A 327 -35.88 -1.22 -21.36
N PHE A 328 -35.58 0.05 -21.65
CA PHE A 328 -35.31 1.03 -20.62
C PHE A 328 -36.51 1.33 -19.72
N ALA A 329 -37.75 1.18 -20.21
CA ALA A 329 -38.93 1.36 -19.38
C ALA A 329 -39.05 0.22 -18.36
N HIS A 330 -38.83 -1.01 -18.80
CA HIS A 330 -38.74 -2.18 -17.92
C HIS A 330 -37.60 -2.02 -16.91
N MET A 331 -36.38 -1.78 -17.38
CA MET A 331 -35.19 -1.67 -16.53
C MET A 331 -35.36 -0.58 -15.48
N THR A 332 -35.89 0.58 -15.86
CA THR A 332 -36.17 1.68 -14.91
C THR A 332 -37.13 1.25 -13.81
N ALA A 333 -38.20 0.51 -14.15
CA ALA A 333 -39.13 -0.01 -13.16
C ALA A 333 -38.49 -1.06 -12.23
N VAL A 334 -37.60 -1.91 -12.74
CA VAL A 334 -36.85 -2.87 -11.91
C VAL A 334 -35.85 -2.16 -11.00
N VAL A 335 -35.15 -1.14 -11.48
CA VAL A 335 -34.27 -0.27 -10.66
C VAL A 335 -35.07 0.37 -9.51
N HIS A 336 -36.31 0.80 -9.75
CA HIS A 336 -37.18 1.33 -8.68
C HIS A 336 -37.51 0.25 -7.64
N ALA A 337 -37.83 -0.97 -8.09
CA ALA A 337 -38.08 -2.09 -7.19
C ALA A 337 -36.84 -2.44 -6.35
N ALA A 338 -35.64 -2.42 -6.94
CA ALA A 338 -34.37 -2.65 -6.25
C ALA A 338 -34.07 -1.58 -5.19
N ALA A 339 -34.32 -0.30 -5.50
CA ALA A 339 -34.16 0.79 -4.55
C ALA A 339 -35.15 0.65 -3.36
N GLN A 340 -36.40 0.27 -3.63
CA GLN A 340 -37.41 0.02 -2.59
C GLN A 340 -37.07 -1.22 -1.75
N ALA A 341 -36.60 -2.30 -2.37
CA ALA A 341 -36.11 -3.49 -1.68
C ALA A 341 -34.94 -3.14 -0.75
N THR A 342 -33.95 -2.40 -1.25
CA THR A 342 -32.82 -1.89 -0.46
C THR A 342 -33.30 -1.06 0.73
N ARG A 343 -34.24 -0.14 0.50
CA ARG A 343 -34.83 0.68 1.56
C ARG A 343 -35.53 -0.17 2.63
N LEU A 344 -36.29 -1.18 2.22
CA LEU A 344 -36.99 -2.09 3.12
C LEU A 344 -36.00 -2.89 3.97
N LEU A 345 -34.92 -3.41 3.38
CA LEU A 345 -33.87 -4.12 4.11
C LEU A 345 -33.17 -3.20 5.11
N ALA A 346 -32.93 -1.94 4.73
CA ALA A 346 -32.22 -0.98 5.57
C ALA A 346 -33.07 -0.50 6.76
N ASP A 347 -34.38 -0.32 6.58
CA ASP A 347 -35.27 0.21 7.62
C ASP A 347 -36.08 -0.83 8.39
N GLY A 348 -36.26 -2.02 7.80
CA GLY A 348 -37.16 -3.06 8.28
C GLY A 348 -36.52 -4.08 9.23
N PRO A 349 -37.22 -5.19 9.51
CA PRO A 349 -36.66 -6.30 10.29
C PRO A 349 -35.40 -6.88 9.65
N THR A 350 -34.44 -7.32 10.47
CA THR A 350 -33.23 -8.00 9.99
C THR A 350 -33.60 -9.33 9.31
N PRO A 351 -33.21 -9.55 8.04
CA PRO A 351 -33.50 -10.80 7.35
C PRO A 351 -32.85 -12.02 8.01
N ARG A 352 -33.48 -13.19 7.85
CA ARG A 352 -32.99 -14.45 8.42
C ARG A 352 -33.17 -15.58 7.43
N TRP A 353 -32.31 -16.59 7.52
CA TRP A 353 -32.53 -17.86 6.84
C TRP A 353 -33.75 -18.57 7.44
N ASN A 354 -34.58 -19.14 6.56
CA ASN A 354 -35.60 -20.11 6.97
C ASN A 354 -34.93 -21.45 7.27
N GLU A 355 -35.63 -22.33 7.99
CA GLU A 355 -35.13 -23.67 8.31
C GLU A 355 -34.74 -24.42 7.03
N GLY A 356 -33.51 -24.96 6.98
CA GLY A 356 -32.95 -25.62 5.79
C GLY A 356 -32.61 -24.69 4.61
N GLY A 357 -32.87 -23.38 4.72
CA GLY A 357 -32.65 -22.42 3.63
C GLY A 357 -31.19 -22.04 3.41
N ARG A 358 -30.37 -22.06 4.48
CA ARG A 358 -28.95 -21.69 4.45
C ARG A 358 -28.14 -22.71 3.62
N PRO A 359 -27.38 -22.27 2.61
CA PRO A 359 -26.51 -23.18 1.87
C PRO A 359 -25.38 -23.70 2.76
N ALA A 360 -24.89 -24.90 2.43
CA ALA A 360 -23.73 -25.47 3.10
C ALA A 360 -22.51 -24.56 2.93
N ALA A 361 -21.68 -24.48 3.98
CA ALA A 361 -20.37 -23.86 3.86
C ALA A 361 -19.56 -24.56 2.74
N PRO A 362 -18.62 -23.88 2.08
CA PRO A 362 -17.89 -24.44 0.96
C PRO A 362 -17.16 -25.72 1.42
N VAL A 363 -17.43 -26.85 0.78
CA VAL A 363 -16.55 -28.02 0.87
C VAL A 363 -15.28 -27.64 0.11
N ALA A 364 -14.12 -27.72 0.76
CA ALA A 364 -12.85 -27.38 0.13
C ALA A 364 -12.72 -28.10 -1.24
N PRO A 365 -12.43 -27.40 -2.35
CA PRO A 365 -12.43 -28.02 -3.66
C PRO A 365 -11.32 -29.07 -3.75
N THR A 366 -11.69 -30.32 -4.04
CA THR A 366 -10.79 -31.35 -4.57
C THR A 366 -10.30 -30.92 -5.95
N ALA A 367 -9.19 -30.20 -6.00
CA ALA A 367 -8.45 -29.96 -7.22
C ALA A 367 -7.63 -31.21 -7.59
N THR A 368 -7.86 -31.74 -8.79
CA THR A 368 -7.07 -32.80 -9.40
C THR A 368 -5.58 -32.43 -9.46
N ARG A 369 -4.73 -33.29 -8.86
CA ARG A 369 -3.26 -33.22 -8.87
C ARG A 369 -2.70 -33.03 -10.29
N PRO A 370 -1.69 -32.16 -10.45
CA PRO A 370 -0.38 -32.66 -10.84
C PRO A 370 0.52 -32.81 -9.61
N THR A 371 1.45 -33.74 -9.76
CA THR A 371 2.43 -34.32 -8.82
C THR A 371 3.00 -33.35 -7.76
N PRO A 372 3.10 -33.78 -6.49
CA PRO A 372 3.46 -32.92 -5.37
C PRO A 372 4.92 -32.50 -5.43
N LEU A 373 5.18 -31.20 -5.29
CA LEU A 373 6.39 -30.71 -4.63
C LEU A 373 6.04 -30.44 -3.16
N PRO A 374 6.99 -30.66 -2.23
CA PRO A 374 6.69 -30.89 -0.83
C PRO A 374 5.97 -29.71 -0.20
N SER A 375 5.07 -30.04 0.73
CA SER A 375 4.45 -29.15 1.71
C SER A 375 5.39 -28.00 2.08
N ASN A 376 5.03 -26.78 1.70
CA ASN A 376 5.76 -25.61 2.16
C ASN A 376 5.34 -25.32 3.61
N PRO A 377 6.24 -25.45 4.60
CA PRO A 377 5.94 -25.11 5.97
C PRO A 377 6.05 -23.58 6.12
N SER A 378 4.92 -22.86 6.09
CA SER A 378 4.69 -21.60 6.81
C SER A 378 3.44 -20.83 6.32
N GLN A 379 2.25 -21.25 6.77
CA GLN A 379 1.41 -20.25 7.44
C GLN A 379 1.98 -20.14 8.85
N LEU A 380 3.10 -19.44 8.98
CA LEU A 380 3.51 -19.01 10.30
C LEU A 380 2.45 -17.99 10.76
N PRO A 381 1.95 -18.09 12.00
CA PRO A 381 1.14 -17.02 12.57
C PRO A 381 1.90 -15.68 12.42
N PRO A 382 1.20 -14.54 12.37
CA PRO A 382 1.86 -13.24 12.37
C PRO A 382 2.89 -13.20 13.51
N ALA A 383 4.11 -12.79 13.18
CA ALA A 383 5.24 -12.87 14.10
C ALA A 383 4.87 -12.24 15.45
N SER A 384 5.09 -12.99 16.52
CA SER A 384 4.91 -12.54 17.90
C SER A 384 5.80 -11.33 18.18
N PRO A 385 5.45 -10.47 19.16
CA PRO A 385 6.31 -9.34 19.54
C PRO A 385 7.76 -9.74 19.85
N ALA A 386 7.99 -10.93 20.41
CA ALA A 386 9.32 -11.47 20.67
C ALA A 386 10.09 -11.77 19.36
N GLU A 387 9.45 -12.43 18.40
CA GLU A 387 10.05 -12.69 17.08
C GLU A 387 10.33 -11.40 16.32
N ARG A 388 9.46 -10.39 16.46
CA ARG A 388 9.67 -9.06 15.88
C ARG A 388 10.85 -8.35 16.53
N LEU A 389 10.96 -8.39 17.85
CA LEU A 389 12.06 -7.78 18.60
C LEU A 389 13.40 -8.45 18.27
N ALA A 390 13.43 -9.76 18.05
CA ALA A 390 14.62 -10.51 17.65
C ALA A 390 15.20 -10.09 16.28
N ARG A 391 14.43 -9.36 15.46
CA ARG A 391 14.95 -8.74 14.22
C ARG A 391 15.92 -7.59 14.48
N TYR A 392 15.97 -7.09 15.71
CA TYR A 392 16.85 -6.02 16.12
C TYR A 392 17.97 -6.53 17.02
N THR A 393 19.17 -5.97 16.86
CA THR A 393 20.27 -6.16 17.81
C THR A 393 20.75 -4.83 18.37
N THR A 394 21.04 -4.79 19.67
CA THR A 394 21.54 -3.56 20.30
C THR A 394 23.05 -3.41 20.07
N VAL A 395 23.46 -2.21 19.67
CA VAL A 395 24.86 -1.84 19.43
C VAL A 395 25.19 -0.56 20.17
N ARG A 396 26.33 -0.54 20.86
CA ARG A 396 26.82 0.68 21.49
C ARG A 396 27.52 1.54 20.46
N LEU A 397 27.11 2.81 20.35
CA LEU A 397 27.84 3.77 19.51
C LEU A 397 29.16 4.14 20.18
N ALA A 398 30.25 4.07 19.42
CA ALA A 398 31.60 4.41 19.85
C ALA A 398 32.22 5.42 18.86
N PRO A 399 31.77 6.70 18.88
CA PRO A 399 32.30 7.71 17.99
C PRO A 399 33.76 8.06 18.33
N ASP A 400 34.61 8.26 17.31
CA ASP A 400 35.94 8.81 17.53
C ASP A 400 35.84 10.30 17.88
N THR A 401 36.16 10.61 19.14
CA THR A 401 36.16 11.98 19.68
C THR A 401 37.56 12.49 19.96
N ALA A 402 38.61 11.73 19.61
CA ALA A 402 40.00 12.09 19.91
C ALA A 402 40.37 13.45 19.32
N GLY A 403 39.90 13.74 18.11
CA GLY A 403 40.15 14.99 17.39
C GLY A 403 39.35 16.22 17.84
N LEU A 404 38.41 16.08 18.79
CA LEU A 404 37.59 17.19 19.28
C LEU A 404 38.34 18.06 20.30
N THR A 405 38.20 19.39 20.20
CA THR A 405 38.72 20.32 21.22
C THR A 405 37.98 20.17 22.54
N ARG A 406 38.56 20.71 23.62
CA ARG A 406 37.91 20.72 24.94
C ARG A 406 36.53 21.41 24.92
N TRP A 407 36.33 22.37 24.02
CA TRP A 407 35.08 23.13 23.91
C TRP A 407 34.04 22.34 23.10
N GLU A 408 34.47 21.71 21.99
CA GLU A 408 33.62 20.80 21.23
C GLU A 408 33.12 19.63 22.10
N ARG A 409 33.99 19.04 22.94
CA ARG A 409 33.57 18.00 23.89
C ARG A 409 32.52 18.49 24.90
N ARG A 410 32.58 19.76 25.32
CA ARG A 410 31.57 20.37 26.20
C ARG A 410 30.26 20.65 25.46
N MET A 411 30.29 20.84 24.14
CA MET A 411 29.09 21.03 23.32
C MET A 411 28.28 19.74 23.19
N LEU A 412 28.91 18.56 23.08
CA LEU A 412 28.23 17.29 22.85
C LEU A 412 27.00 17.04 23.76
N PRO A 413 27.10 17.08 25.10
CA PRO A 413 25.94 16.88 25.96
C PRO A 413 24.84 17.93 25.75
N LEU A 414 25.18 19.17 25.37
CA LEU A 414 24.18 20.20 25.03
C LEU A 414 23.44 19.86 23.73
N LEU A 415 24.17 19.40 22.71
CA LEU A 415 23.59 18.99 21.43
C LEU A 415 22.70 17.74 21.61
N ILE A 416 23.12 16.80 22.45
CA ILE A 416 22.32 15.61 22.80
C ILE A 416 21.05 15.99 23.55
N ASP A 417 21.14 16.92 24.51
CA ASP A 417 19.96 17.39 25.23
C ASP A 417 18.98 18.10 24.28
N ALA A 418 19.46 18.89 23.31
CA ALA A 418 18.61 19.45 22.26
C ALA A 418 17.97 18.36 21.37
N ALA A 419 18.74 17.34 20.97
CA ALA A 419 18.25 16.22 20.17
C ALA A 419 17.15 15.41 20.89
N ARG A 420 17.25 15.24 22.22
CA ARG A 420 16.22 14.55 23.03
C ARG A 420 14.87 15.24 22.98
N GLU A 421 14.84 16.58 22.93
CA GLU A 421 13.59 17.33 22.75
C GLU A 421 12.93 16.98 21.41
N MET A 422 13.72 16.82 20.33
CA MET A 422 13.18 16.40 19.03
C MET A 422 12.56 15.00 19.09
N HIS A 423 13.14 14.08 19.86
CA HIS A 423 12.54 12.76 20.05
C HIS A 423 11.19 12.83 20.78
N GLY A 424 11.08 13.69 21.79
CA GLY A 424 9.81 13.94 22.48
C GLY A 424 8.74 14.54 21.56
N ILE A 425 9.13 15.51 20.72
CA ILE A 425 8.25 16.11 19.71
C ILE A 425 7.80 15.05 18.70
N TYR A 426 8.72 14.22 18.20
CA TYR A 426 8.39 13.18 17.23
C TYR A 426 7.43 12.12 17.79
N TRP A 427 7.53 11.75 19.07
CA TRP A 427 6.51 10.93 19.73
C TRP A 427 5.10 11.53 19.59
N MET A 428 5.00 12.84 19.82
CA MET A 428 3.75 13.57 19.66
C MET A 428 3.32 13.61 18.19
N GLN A 429 4.23 13.73 17.22
CA GLN A 429 3.91 13.76 15.79
C GLN A 429 3.48 12.39 15.23
N ALA A 430 4.19 11.32 15.58
CA ALA A 430 3.96 9.97 15.06
C ALA A 430 2.76 9.26 15.70
N PHE A 431 2.49 9.52 16.98
CA PHE A 431 1.44 8.82 17.73
C PHE A 431 0.59 9.74 18.62
N GLY A 432 1.26 10.57 19.44
CA GLY A 432 0.65 11.35 20.49
C GLY A 432 1.36 11.16 21.83
N ASN A 433 0.61 11.07 22.93
CA ASN A 433 1.20 10.95 24.26
C ASN A 433 1.82 9.55 24.48
N ARG A 434 3.16 9.48 24.51
CA ARG A 434 3.95 8.25 24.75
C ARG A 434 3.51 7.50 26.00
N ASP A 435 3.45 8.19 27.15
CA ASP A 435 3.21 7.53 28.44
C ASP A 435 1.82 6.90 28.51
N SER A 436 0.84 7.49 27.82
CA SER A 436 -0.53 6.95 27.74
C SER A 436 -0.59 5.61 27.00
N LEU A 437 0.29 5.40 26.02
CA LEU A 437 0.44 4.09 25.37
C LEU A 437 1.16 3.10 26.28
N LEU A 438 2.32 3.49 26.81
CA LEU A 438 3.20 2.57 27.54
C LEU A 438 2.61 2.08 28.87
N ARG A 439 1.77 2.88 29.55
CA ARG A 439 1.10 2.49 30.80
C ARG A 439 0.25 1.23 30.65
N ASN A 440 -0.34 1.00 29.48
CA ASN A 440 -1.26 -0.12 29.23
C ASN A 440 -0.57 -1.38 28.68
N ILE A 441 0.75 -1.38 28.58
CA ILE A 441 1.54 -2.50 28.03
C ILE A 441 2.39 -3.06 29.16
N PRO A 442 2.03 -4.17 29.82
CA PRO A 442 2.82 -4.70 30.94
C PRO A 442 4.09 -5.46 30.49
N GLN A 443 4.11 -5.99 29.27
CA GLN A 443 5.21 -6.82 28.77
C GLN A 443 6.42 -5.97 28.35
N ALA A 444 7.60 -6.25 28.92
CA ALA A 444 8.82 -5.50 28.66
C ALA A 444 9.26 -5.53 27.18
N ASP A 445 9.16 -6.69 26.53
CA ASP A 445 9.54 -6.83 25.10
C ASP A 445 8.62 -6.02 24.19
N VAL A 446 7.32 -5.99 24.50
CA VAL A 446 6.34 -5.19 23.75
C VAL A 446 6.61 -3.70 23.96
N ARG A 447 6.90 -3.26 25.19
CA ARG A 447 7.32 -1.87 25.46
C ARG A 447 8.56 -1.50 24.67
N ARG A 448 9.57 -2.37 24.68
CA ARG A 448 10.82 -2.14 23.96
C ARG A 448 10.57 -2.02 22.45
N LEU A 449 9.72 -2.87 21.89
CA LEU A 449 9.35 -2.81 20.48
C LEU A 449 8.55 -1.53 20.15
N VAL A 450 7.65 -1.09 21.04
CA VAL A 450 6.95 0.20 20.92
C VAL A 450 7.94 1.38 20.94
N GLU A 451 8.98 1.32 21.77
CA GLU A 451 10.00 2.37 21.83
C GLU A 451 10.86 2.42 20.57
N ILE A 452 11.26 1.26 20.05
CA ILE A 452 12.04 1.16 18.79
C ILE A 452 11.24 1.73 17.61
N ASN A 453 9.94 1.47 17.56
CA ASN A 453 9.09 1.84 16.44
C ASN A 453 8.30 3.14 16.63
N VAL A 454 8.46 3.80 17.79
CA VAL A 454 7.76 5.03 18.17
C VAL A 454 6.25 4.90 17.95
N GLY A 455 5.68 3.82 18.48
CA GLY A 455 4.26 3.47 18.31
C GLY A 455 4.00 1.95 18.28
N PRO A 456 2.73 1.55 18.24
CA PRO A 456 2.31 0.14 18.27
C PRO A 456 2.39 -0.60 16.91
N TRP A 457 3.13 -0.06 15.94
CA TRP A 457 3.21 -0.54 14.55
C TRP A 457 4.65 -0.85 14.17
N ASP A 458 4.88 -2.01 13.56
CA ASP A 458 6.23 -2.47 13.24
C ASP A 458 6.73 -1.86 11.93
N ARG A 459 7.71 -0.97 12.02
CA ARG A 459 8.24 -0.25 10.85
C ARG A 459 8.99 -1.17 9.87
N LEU A 460 9.45 -2.35 10.30
CA LEU A 460 10.08 -3.34 9.44
C LEU A 460 9.08 -4.33 8.82
N ASP A 461 7.79 -4.19 9.13
CA ASP A 461 6.73 -5.10 8.70
C ASP A 461 5.52 -4.29 8.22
N ASP A 462 5.78 -3.28 7.38
CA ASP A 462 4.76 -2.46 6.71
C ASP A 462 3.74 -1.82 7.68
N ASN A 463 4.22 -1.32 8.82
CA ASN A 463 3.40 -0.74 9.88
C ASN A 463 2.33 -1.71 10.44
N ALA A 464 2.54 -3.02 10.36
CA ALA A 464 1.63 -4.00 10.95
C ALA A 464 1.49 -3.76 12.47
N PRO A 465 0.25 -3.70 13.01
CA PRO A 465 0.06 -3.50 14.44
C PRO A 465 0.48 -4.73 15.22
N PHE A 466 1.23 -4.54 16.30
CA PHE A 466 1.66 -5.60 17.21
C PHE A 466 1.17 -5.42 18.65
N VAL A 467 0.44 -4.33 18.92
CA VAL A 467 -0.27 -4.12 20.19
C VAL A 467 -1.77 -4.32 19.94
N ALA A 468 -2.40 -5.14 20.78
CA ALA A 468 -3.83 -5.41 20.67
C ALA A 468 -4.66 -4.11 20.75
N GLY A 469 -5.62 -3.96 19.84
CA GLY A 469 -6.51 -2.79 19.79
C GLY A 469 -5.90 -1.51 19.18
N ALA A 470 -4.63 -1.53 18.75
CA ALA A 470 -4.01 -0.36 18.12
C ALA A 470 -4.62 0.03 16.76
N GLY A 471 -5.21 -0.94 16.04
CA GLY A 471 -5.70 -0.74 14.67
C GLY A 471 -4.58 -0.44 13.67
N PRO A 472 -4.90 -0.15 12.39
CA PRO A 472 -3.90 0.29 11.41
C PRO A 472 -3.31 1.65 11.80
N LYS A 473 -2.07 1.91 11.38
CA LYS A 473 -1.43 3.21 11.57
C LYS A 473 -2.21 4.28 10.80
N PRO A 474 -2.64 5.39 11.43
CA PRO A 474 -3.28 6.49 10.71
C PRO A 474 -2.31 7.09 9.68
N ALA A 475 -2.75 7.24 8.43
CA ALA A 475 -1.91 7.79 7.36
C ALA A 475 -1.41 9.22 7.68
N GLY A 476 -2.23 10.03 8.35
CA GLY A 476 -1.84 11.39 8.77
C GLY A 476 -1.08 11.44 10.11
N ALA A 477 -0.69 10.28 10.66
CA ALA A 477 -0.14 10.12 12.00
C ALA A 477 -0.94 10.93 13.05
N ASN A 478 -0.28 11.83 13.80
CA ASN A 478 -0.93 12.77 14.73
C ASN A 478 -0.79 14.24 14.28
N PHE A 479 -0.40 14.48 13.02
CA PHE A 479 -0.31 15.83 12.46
C PHE A 479 -1.67 16.49 12.29
N TYR A 480 -2.70 15.70 12.03
CA TYR A 480 -4.08 16.11 11.79
C TYR A 480 -5.02 15.60 12.90
N PRO A 481 -6.25 16.14 13.05
CA PRO A 481 -7.25 15.54 13.93
C PRO A 481 -7.54 14.09 13.50
N ARG A 482 -7.63 13.17 14.45
CA ARG A 482 -7.81 11.73 14.15
C ARG A 482 -9.10 11.41 13.39
N ASP A 483 -10.10 12.27 13.52
CA ASP A 483 -11.41 12.15 12.89
C ASP A 483 -11.56 13.02 11.63
N MET A 484 -10.50 13.74 11.23
CA MET A 484 -10.50 14.58 10.04
C MET A 484 -10.57 13.71 8.78
N THR A 485 -11.52 14.02 7.90
CA THR A 485 -11.57 13.38 6.58
C THR A 485 -10.69 14.13 5.58
N LYS A 486 -10.25 13.43 4.52
CA LYS A 486 -9.45 14.05 3.45
C LYS A 486 -10.21 15.22 2.81
N ASP A 487 -11.48 15.01 2.49
CA ASP A 487 -12.35 16.04 1.88
C ASP A 487 -12.51 17.27 2.76
N GLU A 488 -12.54 17.11 4.09
CA GLU A 488 -12.62 18.23 5.01
C GLU A 488 -11.38 19.12 4.91
N PHE A 489 -10.20 18.51 4.89
CA PHE A 489 -8.95 19.22 4.69
C PHE A 489 -8.91 19.88 3.31
N GLU A 490 -9.27 19.15 2.25
CA GLU A 490 -9.29 19.66 0.87
C GLU A 490 -10.22 20.87 0.69
N ARG A 491 -11.41 20.85 1.33
CA ARG A 491 -12.29 22.03 1.38
C ARG A 491 -11.65 23.20 2.11
N ALA A 492 -10.97 22.94 3.23
CA ALA A 492 -10.32 23.99 4.02
C ALA A 492 -9.11 24.63 3.29
N VAL A 493 -8.49 23.92 2.35
CA VAL A 493 -7.35 24.40 1.55
C VAL A 493 -7.69 24.75 0.11
N ALA A 494 -8.98 24.83 -0.23
CA ALA A 494 -9.44 25.17 -1.57
C ALA A 494 -8.88 26.54 -2.05
N PRO A 495 -8.66 26.72 -3.36
CA PRO A 495 -8.11 27.96 -3.91
C PRO A 495 -8.88 29.21 -3.47
N GLY A 496 -8.16 30.26 -3.07
CA GLY A 496 -8.75 31.50 -2.53
C GLY A 496 -9.08 31.48 -1.03
N GLY A 497 -8.89 30.33 -0.35
CA GLY A 497 -9.06 30.21 1.09
C GLY A 497 -7.97 30.94 1.88
N ARG A 498 -8.38 31.79 2.84
CA ARG A 498 -7.47 32.61 3.68
C ARG A 498 -6.46 31.81 4.53
N ARG A 499 -6.64 30.50 4.69
CA ARG A 499 -5.81 29.61 5.54
C ARG A 499 -5.16 28.45 4.78
N ALA A 500 -5.29 28.39 3.46
CA ALA A 500 -4.83 27.24 2.67
C ALA A 500 -3.32 27.00 2.84
N ASP A 501 -2.51 28.04 2.74
CA ASP A 501 -1.05 27.91 2.81
C ASP A 501 -0.56 27.57 4.22
N SER A 502 -1.20 28.12 5.26
CA SER A 502 -0.86 27.76 6.64
C SER A 502 -1.24 26.32 6.97
N LEU A 503 -2.39 25.83 6.48
CA LEU A 503 -2.80 24.44 6.67
C LEU A 503 -1.92 23.44 5.91
N LYS A 504 -1.37 23.80 4.75
CA LYS A 504 -0.44 22.96 3.96
C LYS A 504 1.02 23.08 4.41
N SER A 505 1.35 24.05 5.27
CA SER A 505 2.73 24.32 5.69
C SER A 505 3.41 23.10 6.32
N LEU A 506 4.69 22.91 6.01
CA LEU A 506 5.61 21.90 6.57
C LEU A 506 5.65 21.94 8.10
N TYR A 507 5.52 23.13 8.68
CA TYR A 507 5.83 23.42 10.08
C TYR A 507 4.58 23.73 10.90
N THR A 508 3.48 23.00 10.68
CA THR A 508 2.21 23.23 11.38
C THR A 508 1.52 21.94 11.79
N MET A 509 0.96 21.91 13.00
CA MET A 509 -0.01 20.90 13.42
C MET A 509 -1.41 21.38 13.05
N VAL A 510 -2.25 20.52 12.50
CA VAL A 510 -3.64 20.86 12.16
C VAL A 510 -4.54 20.41 13.30
N ARG A 511 -5.34 21.33 13.85
CA ARG A 511 -6.30 21.06 14.93
C ARG A 511 -7.64 21.69 14.61
N ARG A 512 -8.67 21.36 15.40
CA ARG A 512 -9.95 22.05 15.38
C ARG A 512 -9.95 23.17 16.42
N ASP A 513 -10.48 24.33 16.06
CA ASP A 513 -10.77 25.37 17.04
C ASP A 513 -12.12 25.13 17.76
N GLY A 514 -12.52 26.04 18.64
CA GLY A 514 -13.78 25.93 19.39
C GLY A 514 -15.06 25.98 18.53
N ARG A 515 -14.95 26.27 17.23
CA ARG A 515 -16.05 26.23 16.25
C ARG A 515 -16.00 24.97 15.37
N GLY A 516 -15.00 24.11 15.57
CA GLY A 516 -14.78 22.90 14.79
C GLY A 516 -14.03 23.14 13.47
N GLU A 517 -13.61 24.38 13.17
CA GLU A 517 -12.87 24.69 11.96
C GLU A 517 -11.41 24.22 12.05
N LEU A 518 -10.86 23.79 10.92
CA LEU A 518 -9.43 23.45 10.84
C LEU A 518 -8.58 24.71 10.95
N VAL A 519 -7.64 24.66 11.88
CA VAL A 519 -6.64 25.68 12.14
C VAL A 519 -5.24 25.08 12.10
N ALA A 520 -4.30 25.82 11.53
CA ALA A 520 -2.89 25.49 11.54
C ALA A 520 -2.23 26.14 12.76
N ILE A 521 -1.60 25.33 13.61
CA ILE A 521 -0.82 25.80 14.76
C ILE A 521 0.66 25.60 14.39
N PRO A 522 1.45 26.68 14.22
CA PRO A 522 2.88 26.60 13.92
C PRO A 522 3.65 25.74 14.94
N TYR A 523 4.68 25.04 14.52
CA TYR A 523 5.47 24.18 15.40
C TYR A 523 6.14 24.96 16.53
N GLY A 524 6.65 26.16 16.27
CA GLY A 524 7.18 27.07 17.30
C GLY A 524 6.14 27.44 18.36
N GLN A 525 4.84 27.35 18.05
CA GLN A 525 3.76 27.54 19.01
C GLN A 525 3.33 26.23 19.67
N PHE A 526 3.07 25.19 18.88
CA PHE A 526 2.54 23.91 19.37
C PHE A 526 3.55 23.18 20.28
N PHE A 527 4.85 23.29 19.96
CA PHE A 527 5.95 22.67 20.69
C PHE A 527 6.82 23.69 21.43
N ALA A 528 6.28 24.89 21.70
CA ALA A 528 7.03 26.03 22.27
C ALA A 528 7.97 25.62 23.41
N SER A 529 7.47 24.92 24.44
CA SER A 529 8.31 24.55 25.58
C SER A 529 9.49 23.64 25.22
N ALA A 530 9.33 22.70 24.29
CA ALA A 530 10.40 21.80 23.86
C ALA A 530 11.38 22.53 22.92
N ASN A 531 10.86 23.33 21.99
CA ASN A 531 11.65 24.15 21.07
C ASN A 531 12.51 25.17 21.82
N GLU A 532 11.97 25.83 22.85
CA GLU A 532 12.71 26.77 23.68
C GLU A 532 13.85 26.10 24.44
N ARG A 533 13.62 24.91 25.01
CA ARG A 533 14.67 24.14 25.69
C ARG A 533 15.78 23.72 24.73
N ALA A 534 15.42 23.21 23.56
CA ALA A 534 16.39 22.87 22.52
C ALA A 534 17.16 24.12 22.05
N ALA A 535 16.46 25.22 21.73
CA ALA A 535 17.05 26.48 21.30
C ALA A 535 18.00 27.07 22.36
N ALA A 536 17.67 26.99 23.65
CA ALA A 536 18.55 27.42 24.73
C ALA A 536 19.87 26.62 24.72
N LYS A 537 19.80 25.30 24.54
CA LYS A 537 20.98 24.44 24.44
C LYS A 537 21.83 24.71 23.20
N LEU A 538 21.19 25.00 22.07
CA LEU A 538 21.89 25.40 20.85
C LEU A 538 22.59 26.76 21.01
N ARG A 539 21.95 27.74 21.67
CA ARG A 539 22.58 29.04 21.98
C ARG A 539 23.77 28.87 22.92
N GLU A 540 23.61 28.05 23.97
CA GLU A 540 24.70 27.71 24.90
C GLU A 540 25.88 27.07 24.14
N ALA A 541 25.61 26.07 23.30
CA ALA A 541 26.62 25.44 22.45
C ALA A 541 27.28 26.43 21.47
N ALA A 542 26.52 27.38 20.91
CA ALA A 542 27.05 28.40 20.01
C ALA A 542 28.07 29.32 20.70
N THR A 543 27.94 29.57 22.01
CA THR A 543 28.96 30.33 22.77
C THR A 543 30.29 29.58 22.92
N LEU A 544 30.26 28.26 22.83
CA LEU A 544 31.43 27.38 22.93
C LEU A 544 32.06 27.08 21.56
N ALA A 545 31.31 27.28 20.46
CA ALA A 545 31.75 26.97 19.12
C ALA A 545 32.88 27.89 18.67
N GLU A 546 34.09 27.34 18.52
CA GLU A 546 35.26 28.06 18.03
C GLU A 546 35.14 28.38 16.53
N ASP A 547 34.63 27.42 15.74
CA ASP A 547 34.37 27.60 14.31
C ASP A 547 33.25 28.64 14.08
N PRO A 548 33.51 29.73 13.33
CA PRO A 548 32.52 30.78 13.11
C PRO A 548 31.32 30.32 12.29
N GLY A 549 31.49 29.33 11.40
CA GLY A 549 30.40 28.74 10.63
C GLY A 549 29.44 27.96 11.51
N LEU A 550 29.97 27.09 12.37
CA LEU A 550 29.21 26.31 13.36
C LEU A 550 28.49 27.23 14.35
N ARG A 551 29.17 28.24 14.88
CA ARG A 551 28.56 29.24 15.77
C ARG A 551 27.37 29.95 15.10
N ARG A 552 27.54 30.38 13.85
CA ARG A 552 26.48 31.02 13.07
C ARG A 552 25.31 30.07 12.82
N TYR A 553 25.59 28.82 12.41
CA TYR A 553 24.57 27.81 12.17
C TYR A 553 23.75 27.52 13.42
N LEU A 554 24.40 27.21 14.56
CA LEU A 554 23.71 26.91 15.82
C LEU A 554 22.83 28.08 16.30
N THR A 555 23.31 29.31 16.14
CA THR A 555 22.54 30.52 16.49
C THR A 555 21.28 30.68 15.62
N LEU A 556 21.41 30.47 14.31
CA LEU A 556 20.29 30.56 13.39
C LEU A 556 19.31 29.41 13.57
N LEU A 557 19.80 28.20 13.83
CA LEU A 557 18.96 27.03 14.08
C LEU A 557 18.14 27.20 15.38
N ALA A 558 18.77 27.72 16.44
CA ALA A 558 18.05 28.06 17.67
C ALA A 558 16.94 29.09 17.44
N THR A 559 17.13 30.00 16.49
CA THR A 559 16.09 30.97 16.09
C THR A 559 15.01 30.30 15.25
N ALA A 560 15.39 29.40 14.34
CA ALA A 560 14.46 28.68 13.48
C ALA A 560 13.49 27.81 14.26
N LEU A 561 13.94 27.10 15.30
CA LEU A 561 13.07 26.26 16.16
C LEU A 561 11.91 27.05 16.80
N VAL A 562 12.11 28.33 17.10
CA VAL A 562 11.11 29.19 17.74
C VAL A 562 10.25 29.94 16.73
N THR A 563 10.79 30.21 15.55
CA THR A 563 10.16 31.08 14.54
C THR A 563 9.61 30.34 13.33
N ASP A 564 9.87 29.04 13.21
CA ASP A 564 9.58 28.18 12.05
C ASP A 564 10.22 28.63 10.73
N ARG A 565 11.29 29.44 10.80
CA ARG A 565 12.04 29.96 9.63
C ARG A 565 13.40 29.28 9.51
N TYR A 566 13.42 28.10 8.88
CA TYR A 566 14.62 27.24 8.77
C TYR A 566 15.57 27.58 7.62
N GLN A 567 15.08 28.21 6.55
CA GLN A 567 15.91 28.48 5.37
C GLN A 567 17.22 29.27 5.67
N PRO A 568 17.25 30.29 6.56
CA PRO A 568 18.50 30.94 6.94
C PRO A 568 19.51 30.01 7.63
N SER A 569 19.04 29.10 8.50
CA SER A 569 19.92 28.10 9.12
C SER A 569 20.40 27.06 8.12
N ASP A 570 19.57 26.65 7.17
CA ASP A 570 19.95 25.68 6.14
C ASP A 570 21.04 26.24 5.21
N LEU A 571 20.91 27.51 4.82
CA LEU A 571 21.97 28.20 4.06
C LEU A 571 23.28 28.29 4.87
N ALA A 572 23.19 28.59 6.17
CA ALA A 572 24.36 28.66 7.04
C ALA A 572 24.99 27.27 7.28
N TRP A 573 24.18 26.22 7.36
CA TRP A 573 24.62 24.85 7.45
C TRP A 573 25.41 24.44 6.21
N MET A 574 24.90 24.78 5.03
CA MET A 574 25.57 24.53 3.75
C MET A 574 26.86 25.34 3.60
N ASP A 575 26.93 26.57 4.13
CA ASP A 575 28.14 27.40 4.12
C ASP A 575 29.24 26.85 5.05
N MET A 576 28.87 26.13 6.10
CA MET A 576 29.79 25.58 7.10
C MET A 576 30.55 24.37 6.54
N LYS A 577 31.84 24.51 6.22
CA LYS A 577 32.67 23.39 5.69
C LYS A 577 33.76 22.87 6.63
N ARG A 578 34.24 23.69 7.57
CA ARG A 578 35.43 23.43 8.40
C ARG A 578 35.14 22.81 9.77
N ASN A 579 33.86 22.66 10.11
CA ASN A 579 33.40 22.09 11.36
C ASN A 579 33.87 20.64 11.56
N ARG A 580 34.18 20.27 12.81
CA ARG A 580 34.37 18.88 13.24
C ARG A 580 33.10 18.28 13.82
N LEU A 581 32.35 19.06 14.60
CA LEU A 581 31.01 18.69 15.04
C LEU A 581 29.99 19.01 13.95
N GLU A 582 29.09 18.08 13.70
CA GLU A 582 27.99 18.24 12.78
C GLU A 582 26.67 17.98 13.51
N LEU A 583 25.67 18.79 13.20
CA LEU A 583 24.34 18.70 13.78
C LEU A 583 23.34 18.85 12.65
N VAL A 584 22.45 17.88 12.55
CA VAL A 584 21.21 17.97 11.78
C VAL A 584 20.09 17.90 12.82
N LEU A 585 19.24 18.91 12.93
CA LEU A 585 18.22 18.95 13.99
C LEU A 585 17.02 19.80 13.56
N GLY A 586 15.81 19.29 13.76
CA GLY A 586 14.57 20.00 13.51
C GLY A 586 13.58 19.20 12.65
N PRO A 587 12.51 19.85 12.15
CA PRO A 587 11.56 19.24 11.22
C PRO A 587 12.13 19.17 9.80
N ILE A 588 12.36 17.95 9.29
CA ILE A 588 13.14 17.74 8.05
C ILE A 588 12.37 16.90 7.01
N GLU A 589 12.07 15.65 7.34
CA GLU A 589 11.48 14.68 6.40
C GLU A 589 9.96 14.64 6.50
N THR A 590 9.25 14.37 5.39
CA THR A 590 7.78 14.31 5.38
C THR A 590 7.20 12.90 5.34
N TYR A 591 8.04 11.86 5.41
CA TYR A 591 7.61 10.46 5.26
C TYR A 591 6.59 9.99 6.29
N GLU A 592 6.55 10.60 7.48
CA GLU A 592 5.58 10.22 8.53
C GLU A 592 4.15 10.69 8.20
N ASP A 593 3.98 11.69 7.33
CA ASP A 593 2.68 12.11 6.78
C ASP A 593 2.40 11.35 5.49
N GLU A 594 1.87 10.13 5.63
CA GLU A 594 1.44 9.28 4.52
C GLU A 594 0.09 9.73 3.92
N LEU A 595 -0.61 10.69 4.55
CA LEU A 595 -1.91 11.20 4.07
C LEU A 595 -1.74 12.21 2.93
N PHE A 596 -0.86 13.20 3.13
CA PHE A 596 -0.62 14.25 2.14
C PHE A 596 0.88 14.50 1.83
N GLY A 597 1.79 14.07 2.70
CA GLY A 597 3.22 14.37 2.59
C GLY A 597 3.56 15.84 2.84
N TYR A 598 2.68 16.59 3.52
CA TYR A 598 2.84 18.02 3.78
C TYR A 598 3.59 18.33 5.07
N LYS A 599 3.72 17.38 6.01
CA LYS A 599 4.18 17.69 7.37
C LYS A 599 5.56 17.15 7.61
N ALA A 600 6.49 18.03 7.98
CA ALA A 600 7.84 17.64 8.33
C ALA A 600 7.86 17.09 9.77
N ALA A 601 8.48 15.93 9.98
CA ALA A 601 8.68 15.35 11.30
C ALA A 601 10.04 15.74 11.87
N ASN A 602 10.09 15.86 13.19
CA ASN A 602 11.30 16.26 13.91
C ASN A 602 12.26 15.08 14.03
N GLU A 603 13.53 15.37 13.77
CA GLU A 603 14.62 14.42 13.94
C GLU A 603 15.90 15.13 14.36
N ALA A 604 16.89 14.34 14.77
CA ALA A 604 18.21 14.86 15.04
C ALA A 604 19.31 13.82 14.82
N PHE A 605 20.45 14.30 14.34
CA PHE A 605 21.74 13.62 14.28
C PHE A 605 22.81 14.51 14.91
N VAL A 606 23.46 14.02 15.96
CA VAL A 606 24.66 14.60 16.55
C VAL A 606 25.84 13.77 16.06
N LEU A 607 26.76 14.40 15.34
CA LEU A 607 27.76 13.72 14.54
C LEU A 607 29.17 14.31 14.77
N VAL A 608 30.18 13.48 14.61
CA VAL A 608 31.60 13.89 14.54
C VAL A 608 32.14 13.56 13.17
N LYS A 609 32.69 14.56 12.47
CA LYS A 609 33.24 14.40 11.13
C LYS A 609 34.56 13.62 11.16
N ASP A 610 34.63 12.55 10.38
CA ASP A 610 35.88 11.86 10.06
C ASP A 610 36.63 12.68 9.02
N LEU A 611 37.63 13.44 9.45
CA LEU A 611 38.37 14.36 8.59
C LEU A 611 39.17 13.64 7.51
N ALA A 612 39.73 12.47 7.81
CA ALA A 612 40.57 11.73 6.87
C ALA A 612 39.72 11.18 5.72
N TRP A 613 38.60 10.53 6.04
CA TRP A 613 37.66 10.08 5.02
C TRP A 613 37.04 11.25 4.27
N SER A 614 36.63 12.32 4.95
CA SER A 614 36.05 13.50 4.28
C SER A 614 37.00 14.16 3.28
N GLN A 615 38.31 14.16 3.55
CA GLN A 615 39.32 14.63 2.58
C GLN A 615 39.41 13.72 1.34
N ARG A 616 39.33 12.39 1.52
CA ARG A 616 39.26 11.43 0.39
C ARG A 616 38.01 11.68 -0.46
N LEU A 617 36.86 11.86 0.19
CA LEU A 617 35.58 12.13 -0.48
C LEU A 617 35.63 13.40 -1.33
N ALA A 618 36.21 14.48 -0.79
CA ALA A 618 36.43 15.72 -1.54
C ALA A 618 37.38 15.53 -2.74
N LYS A 619 38.36 14.61 -2.66
CA LYS A 619 39.20 14.23 -3.79
C LYS A 619 38.37 13.53 -4.87
N TYR A 620 37.56 12.54 -4.50
CA TYR A 620 36.72 11.77 -5.44
C TYR A 620 35.64 12.65 -6.11
N ALA A 621 35.07 13.63 -5.40
CA ALA A 621 34.12 14.59 -5.97
C ALA A 621 34.70 15.37 -7.18
N ARG A 622 36.00 15.70 -7.15
CA ARG A 622 36.68 16.35 -8.29
C ARG A 622 36.88 15.43 -9.50
N MET A 623 36.83 14.12 -9.29
CA MET A 623 37.04 13.11 -10.32
C MET A 623 35.74 12.70 -11.02
N LEU A 624 34.56 13.09 -10.50
CA LEU A 624 33.26 12.73 -11.04
C LEU A 624 33.09 13.07 -12.53
N PRO A 625 33.56 14.22 -13.06
CA PRO A 625 33.46 14.48 -14.50
C PRO A 625 34.24 13.47 -15.35
N ALA A 626 35.39 12.98 -14.86
CA ALA A 626 36.17 11.96 -15.56
C ALA A 626 35.47 10.59 -15.49
N LEU A 627 34.96 10.21 -14.31
CA LEU A 627 34.19 8.99 -14.12
C LEU A 627 32.92 8.97 -14.97
N GLN A 628 32.20 10.10 -15.07
CA GLN A 628 31.03 10.26 -15.94
C GLN A 628 31.35 10.03 -17.42
N ARG A 629 32.50 10.51 -17.91
CA ARG A 629 32.92 10.24 -19.30
C ARG A 629 33.27 8.77 -19.52
N GLY A 630 33.71 8.09 -18.46
CA GLY A 630 34.13 6.70 -18.49
C GLY A 630 32.99 5.68 -18.45
N ILE A 631 31.77 6.04 -18.01
CA ILE A 631 30.68 5.08 -17.74
C ILE A 631 30.44 4.11 -18.90
N PRO A 632 30.06 2.85 -18.65
CA PRO A 632 30.11 1.76 -19.64
C PRO A 632 28.91 1.77 -20.62
N VAL A 633 28.62 2.90 -21.26
CA VAL A 633 27.59 3.05 -22.32
C VAL A 633 28.18 3.72 -23.57
N PRO A 634 27.51 3.63 -24.74
CA PRO A 634 27.91 4.38 -25.93
C PRO A 634 27.97 5.90 -25.71
N ALA A 635 28.77 6.60 -26.51
CA ALA A 635 29.02 8.04 -26.36
C ALA A 635 27.75 8.91 -26.36
N ALA A 636 26.71 8.50 -27.10
CA ALA A 636 25.43 9.21 -27.18
C ALA A 636 24.74 9.41 -25.81
N TYR A 637 25.01 8.53 -24.86
CA TYR A 637 24.43 8.52 -23.51
C TYR A 637 25.25 9.33 -22.48
N LYS A 638 26.42 9.86 -22.86
CA LYS A 638 27.38 10.50 -21.93
C LYS A 638 27.34 12.03 -21.94
N ARG A 639 26.16 12.61 -22.16
CA ARG A 639 25.99 14.07 -22.31
C ARG A 639 26.07 14.83 -20.98
N GLU A 640 25.62 14.18 -19.91
CA GLU A 640 25.58 14.78 -18.57
C GLU A 640 27.00 15.08 -18.06
N ARG A 641 27.12 16.17 -17.28
CA ARG A 641 28.36 16.55 -16.60
C ARG A 641 28.05 16.80 -15.12
N PRO A 642 28.45 15.90 -14.19
CA PRO A 642 28.23 16.13 -12.78
C PRO A 642 29.06 17.34 -12.31
N GLY A 643 28.52 18.07 -11.34
CA GLY A 643 29.27 19.11 -10.65
C GLY A 643 30.42 18.53 -9.81
N THR A 644 31.44 19.36 -9.56
CA THR A 644 32.60 19.00 -8.72
C THR A 644 32.47 19.43 -7.27
N ASP A 645 31.45 20.25 -6.96
CA ASP A 645 31.29 20.91 -5.66
C ASP A 645 30.41 20.11 -4.69
N ALA A 646 30.33 18.78 -4.89
CA ALA A 646 29.55 17.90 -4.02
C ALA A 646 30.13 17.91 -2.60
N ASP A 647 29.32 18.31 -1.62
CA ASP A 647 29.72 18.35 -0.21
C ASP A 647 29.51 16.99 0.44
N LEU A 648 30.46 16.08 0.21
CA LEU A 648 30.41 14.69 0.65
C LEU A 648 31.38 14.46 1.82
N ASN A 649 30.86 14.00 2.96
CA ASN A 649 31.65 13.81 4.18
C ASN A 649 31.25 12.51 4.90
N ALA A 650 32.18 11.98 5.69
CA ALA A 650 31.97 10.82 6.56
C ALA A 650 31.89 11.26 8.02
N TYR A 651 31.04 10.59 8.79
CA TYR A 651 30.75 10.95 10.17
C TYR A 651 30.60 9.72 11.06
N ASP A 652 31.04 9.85 12.29
CA ASP A 652 30.60 8.98 13.38
C ASP A 652 29.37 9.58 14.06
N VAL A 653 28.36 8.74 14.22
CA VAL A 653 27.15 9.03 14.97
C VAL A 653 27.46 9.03 16.46
N VAL A 654 27.16 10.14 17.12
CA VAL A 654 27.17 10.24 18.59
C VAL A 654 25.79 9.93 19.14
N TYR A 655 24.76 10.56 18.57
CA TYR A 655 23.39 10.43 19.05
C TYR A 655 22.38 10.70 17.93
N VAL A 656 21.29 9.93 17.90
CA VAL A 656 20.18 10.05 16.95
C VAL A 656 18.86 10.08 17.70
N ALA A 657 17.95 10.94 17.25
CA ALA A 657 16.64 11.16 17.86
C ALA A 657 15.56 11.48 16.82
N GLY A 658 14.30 11.43 17.29
CA GLY A 658 13.12 11.66 16.45
C GLY A 658 12.96 10.62 15.34
N GLN A 659 12.49 11.06 14.17
CA GLN A 659 12.24 10.18 13.01
C GLN A 659 13.46 9.36 12.60
N ALA A 660 14.64 9.99 12.60
CA ALA A 660 15.92 9.34 12.31
C ALA A 660 16.27 8.11 13.17
N ASN A 661 15.63 7.93 14.34
CA ASN A 661 15.90 6.80 15.23
C ASN A 661 14.79 5.74 15.24
N VAL A 662 13.75 5.87 14.40
CA VAL A 662 12.62 4.92 14.36
C VAL A 662 12.95 3.68 13.53
N GLY A 663 12.61 2.47 14.02
CA GLY A 663 12.72 1.24 13.23
C GLY A 663 14.13 0.98 12.67
N SER A 664 14.23 0.90 11.34
CA SER A 664 15.50 0.75 10.60
C SER A 664 16.42 1.96 10.81
N LYS A 665 17.73 1.75 10.90
CA LYS A 665 18.69 2.85 11.12
C LYS A 665 19.29 3.37 9.83
N THR A 666 19.18 4.68 9.64
CA THR A 666 19.81 5.41 8.54
C THR A 666 21.32 5.22 8.55
N ILE A 667 21.92 5.09 7.36
CA ILE A 667 23.37 4.99 7.16
C ILE A 667 23.94 6.11 6.29
N ALA A 668 23.11 6.80 5.52
CA ALA A 668 23.49 7.96 4.73
C ALA A 668 22.34 8.97 4.68
N ILE A 669 22.67 10.26 4.59
CA ILE A 669 21.69 11.36 4.56
C ILE A 669 22.08 12.34 3.46
N ASN A 670 21.11 12.91 2.75
CA ASN A 670 21.31 13.95 1.74
C ASN A 670 20.35 15.12 1.97
N LEU A 671 20.88 16.27 2.38
CA LEU A 671 20.09 17.43 2.83
C LEU A 671 20.65 18.76 2.30
N PRO A 672 19.90 19.87 2.39
CA PRO A 672 18.51 19.98 2.87
C PRO A 672 17.48 19.59 1.79
N ASN A 673 16.24 19.32 2.21
CA ASN A 673 15.11 19.06 1.30
C ASN A 673 14.59 20.34 0.60
N ASP A 674 14.87 21.53 1.13
CA ASP A 674 14.45 22.82 0.55
C ASP A 674 15.11 23.04 -0.83
N GLU A 675 14.30 23.01 -1.88
CA GLU A 675 14.74 23.17 -3.27
C GLU A 675 15.40 24.53 -3.54
N THR A 676 14.97 25.59 -2.86
CA THR A 676 15.57 26.92 -3.00
C THR A 676 16.99 26.94 -2.43
N VAL A 677 17.22 26.25 -1.31
CA VAL A 677 18.57 26.09 -0.76
C VAL A 677 19.41 25.21 -1.67
N GLN A 678 18.86 24.09 -2.16
CA GLN A 678 19.57 23.21 -3.09
C GLN A 678 20.02 23.93 -4.36
N LEU A 679 19.15 24.71 -4.98
CA LEU A 679 19.49 25.49 -6.19
C LEU A 679 20.58 26.53 -5.94
N ARG A 680 20.66 27.08 -4.71
CA ARG A 680 21.63 28.13 -4.36
C ARG A 680 22.97 27.60 -3.87
N LYS A 681 22.98 26.45 -3.19
CA LYS A 681 24.14 25.94 -2.42
C LYS A 681 24.45 24.46 -2.64
N GLY A 682 23.64 23.74 -3.40
CA GLY A 682 23.72 22.30 -3.56
C GLY A 682 23.20 21.55 -2.33
N THR A 683 23.64 20.30 -2.19
CA THR A 683 23.30 19.40 -1.09
C THR A 683 24.56 18.92 -0.37
N ARG A 684 24.42 18.55 0.90
CA ARG A 684 25.45 17.86 1.68
C ARG A 684 25.02 16.41 1.87
N ARG A 685 25.96 15.51 1.61
CA ARG A 685 25.82 14.07 1.80
C ARG A 685 26.65 13.61 2.99
N LEU A 686 26.00 13.00 3.97
CA LEU A 686 26.58 12.56 5.23
C LEU A 686 26.57 11.03 5.30
N GLN A 687 27.74 10.41 5.30
CA GLN A 687 27.91 8.96 5.43
C GLN A 687 28.16 8.59 6.89
N LEU A 688 27.31 7.74 7.48
CA LEU A 688 27.34 7.40 8.91
C LEU A 688 28.21 6.15 9.16
N LYS A 689 29.52 6.36 9.29
CA LYS A 689 30.56 5.32 9.31
C LYS A 689 30.39 4.32 10.44
N ASN A 690 30.29 4.75 11.70
CA ASN A 690 30.13 3.81 12.82
C ASN A 690 28.76 3.09 12.83
N ALA A 691 27.72 3.69 12.24
CA ALA A 691 26.44 3.00 11.99
C ALA A 691 26.61 1.89 10.95
N MET A 692 27.30 2.18 9.83
CA MET A 692 27.66 1.17 8.83
C MET A 692 28.54 0.07 9.44
N ARG A 693 29.50 0.42 10.30
CA ARG A 693 30.37 -0.54 11.02
C ARG A 693 29.54 -1.48 11.87
N ALA A 694 28.57 -0.96 12.60
CA ALA A 694 27.67 -1.78 13.42
C ALA A 694 26.81 -2.73 12.57
N LYS A 695 26.27 -2.26 11.43
CA LYS A 695 25.53 -3.13 10.50
C LYS A 695 26.44 -4.17 9.86
N TYR A 696 27.68 -3.80 9.54
CA TYR A 696 28.66 -4.74 9.05
C TYR A 696 28.90 -5.86 10.08
N ASP A 697 29.24 -5.49 11.32
CA ASP A 697 29.68 -6.45 12.34
C ASP A 697 28.56 -7.38 12.76
N ARG A 698 27.33 -6.85 12.86
CA ARG A 698 26.20 -7.59 13.42
C ARG A 698 25.30 -8.24 12.38
N ILE A 699 25.39 -7.84 11.12
CA ILE A 699 24.49 -8.30 10.06
C ILE A 699 25.30 -8.85 8.89
N LEU A 700 26.11 -8.02 8.23
CA LEU A 700 26.78 -8.42 6.99
C LEU A 700 27.80 -9.55 7.21
N LEU A 701 28.67 -9.41 8.21
CA LEU A 701 29.70 -10.41 8.49
C LEU A 701 29.10 -11.76 8.91
N PRO A 702 28.08 -11.83 9.80
CA PRO A 702 27.35 -13.07 10.07
C PRO A 702 26.69 -13.68 8.83
N ILE A 703 26.12 -12.86 7.94
CA ILE A 703 25.59 -13.34 6.65
C ILE A 703 26.72 -13.95 5.83
N ALA A 704 27.85 -13.27 5.72
CA ALA A 704 29.00 -13.75 4.95
C ALA A 704 29.58 -15.04 5.51
N GLN A 705 29.70 -15.18 6.83
CA GLN A 705 30.17 -16.42 7.48
C GLN A 705 29.28 -17.62 7.12
N GLU A 706 27.98 -17.39 6.99
CA GLU A 706 27.00 -18.42 6.66
C GLU A 706 26.93 -18.70 5.15
N LEU A 707 27.10 -17.69 4.30
CA LEU A 707 26.81 -17.78 2.85
C LEU A 707 28.03 -17.69 1.95
N ILE A 708 29.21 -17.24 2.39
CA ILE A 708 30.41 -17.09 1.55
C ILE A 708 31.41 -18.20 1.88
N VAL A 709 32.10 -18.70 0.85
CA VAL A 709 33.16 -19.72 0.97
C VAL A 709 34.33 -19.22 1.83
N ASP A 710 34.93 -20.12 2.60
CA ASP A 710 35.86 -19.76 3.67
C ASP A 710 37.12 -19.05 3.17
N ASP A 711 37.62 -19.41 1.99
CA ASP A 711 38.79 -18.78 1.36
C ASP A 711 38.51 -17.38 0.81
N GLN A 712 37.24 -17.03 0.54
CA GLN A 712 36.85 -15.68 0.13
C GLN A 712 36.32 -14.83 1.28
N LEU A 713 36.05 -15.42 2.45
CA LEU A 713 35.58 -14.67 3.61
C LEU A 713 36.52 -13.52 4.05
N PRO A 714 37.86 -13.62 3.93
CA PRO A 714 38.76 -12.49 4.20
C PRO A 714 38.55 -11.26 3.31
N HIS A 715 37.94 -11.44 2.12
CA HIS A 715 37.58 -10.34 1.21
C HIS A 715 36.30 -9.62 1.63
N VAL A 716 35.57 -10.13 2.63
CA VAL A 716 34.47 -9.39 3.24
C VAL A 716 35.09 -8.45 4.27
N THR A 717 35.24 -7.18 3.91
CA THR A 717 35.87 -6.13 4.73
C THR A 717 34.92 -4.97 4.99
N PHE A 718 35.17 -4.24 6.09
CA PHE A 718 34.39 -3.04 6.39
C PHE A 718 34.64 -1.92 5.39
N ASP A 719 35.89 -1.71 4.99
CA ASP A 719 36.25 -0.64 4.07
C ASP A 719 35.60 -0.88 2.71
N ALA A 720 35.62 -2.11 2.19
CA ALA A 720 34.84 -2.49 1.00
C ALA A 720 33.33 -2.24 1.15
N PHE A 721 32.74 -2.57 2.30
CA PHE A 721 31.32 -2.32 2.56
C PHE A 721 31.02 -0.80 2.59
N PHE A 722 31.85 -0.04 3.30
CA PHE A 722 31.75 1.41 3.41
C PHE A 722 31.89 2.08 2.04
N GLU A 723 32.88 1.66 1.25
CA GLU A 723 33.11 2.15 -0.10
C GLU A 723 31.94 1.83 -1.05
N ASN A 724 31.40 0.62 -1.00
CA ASN A 724 30.27 0.23 -1.84
C ASN A 724 29.04 1.11 -1.54
N VAL A 725 28.72 1.31 -0.25
CA VAL A 725 27.59 2.16 0.17
C VAL A 725 27.84 3.63 -0.17
N MET A 726 29.04 4.14 0.10
CA MET A 726 29.31 5.54 -0.18
C MET A 726 29.35 5.81 -1.69
N PHE A 727 29.92 4.94 -2.52
CA PHE A 727 29.90 5.14 -3.98
C PHE A 727 28.53 4.89 -4.60
N HIS A 728 27.65 4.10 -3.98
CA HIS A 728 26.23 4.09 -4.32
C HIS A 728 25.63 5.50 -4.21
N GLU A 729 25.84 6.18 -3.07
CA GLU A 729 25.35 7.54 -2.85
C GLU A 729 25.95 8.54 -3.84
N VAL A 730 27.24 8.40 -4.18
CA VAL A 730 27.85 9.24 -5.22
C VAL A 730 27.27 8.93 -6.60
N ALA A 731 27.01 7.67 -6.92
CA ALA A 731 26.48 7.22 -8.20
C ALA A 731 25.07 7.74 -8.49
N HIS A 732 24.27 8.09 -7.48
CA HIS A 732 23.03 8.87 -7.71
C HIS A 732 23.29 10.20 -8.42
N GLY A 733 24.46 10.84 -8.25
CA GLY A 733 24.86 12.05 -8.98
C GLY A 733 25.36 11.80 -10.40
N LEU A 734 25.59 10.54 -10.79
CA LEU A 734 26.15 10.14 -12.08
C LEU A 734 25.11 9.42 -12.95
N GLY A 735 25.48 9.18 -14.20
CA GLY A 735 24.63 8.51 -15.19
C GLY A 735 23.79 9.50 -15.98
N ILE A 736 22.55 9.14 -16.29
CA ILE A 736 21.69 9.86 -17.22
C ILE A 736 20.52 10.48 -16.46
N LYS A 737 20.30 11.78 -16.64
CA LYS A 737 19.21 12.52 -15.98
C LYS A 737 18.11 12.93 -16.94
N ASN A 738 18.46 13.19 -18.19
CA ASN A 738 17.53 13.47 -19.29
C ASN A 738 17.60 12.40 -20.36
N THR A 739 16.45 12.04 -20.94
CA THR A 739 16.42 11.08 -22.04
C THR A 739 17.18 11.61 -23.25
N ILE A 740 17.87 10.74 -23.97
CA ILE A 740 18.73 11.13 -25.09
C ILE A 740 17.92 11.57 -26.32
N ASP A 741 16.63 11.23 -26.36
CA ASP A 741 15.66 11.65 -27.38
C ASP A 741 15.00 13.01 -27.07
N GLY A 742 15.36 13.65 -25.96
CA GLY A 742 14.88 14.99 -25.59
C GLY A 742 13.46 15.04 -25.04
N LYS A 743 12.83 13.90 -24.73
CA LYS A 743 11.44 13.83 -24.21
C LYS A 743 11.29 14.14 -22.71
N GLY A 744 12.36 14.56 -22.04
CA GLY A 744 12.34 15.05 -20.66
C GLY A 744 13.23 14.27 -19.73
N THR A 745 12.92 14.30 -18.43
CA THR A 745 13.74 13.64 -17.40
C THR A 745 13.49 12.13 -17.39
N VAL A 746 14.50 11.35 -17.02
CA VAL A 746 14.40 9.90 -16.83
C VAL A 746 13.28 9.55 -15.85
N ARG A 747 13.14 10.32 -14.76
CA ARG A 747 12.09 10.14 -13.76
C ARG A 747 10.69 10.31 -14.37
N ALA A 748 10.48 11.32 -15.20
CA ALA A 748 9.20 11.54 -15.88
C ALA A 748 8.87 10.43 -16.89
N ALA A 749 9.88 9.97 -17.65
CA ALA A 749 9.70 8.91 -18.63
C ALA A 749 9.41 7.55 -17.97
N LEU A 750 10.08 7.22 -16.87
CA LEU A 750 10.00 5.90 -16.22
C LEU A 750 8.96 5.81 -15.09
N LYS A 751 8.39 6.93 -14.65
CA LYS A 751 7.29 6.99 -13.67
C LYS A 751 7.59 6.17 -12.41
N GLU A 752 6.71 5.26 -12.02
CA GLU A 752 6.84 4.45 -10.80
C GLU A 752 7.99 3.44 -10.84
N LYS A 753 8.59 3.20 -12.02
CA LYS A 753 9.76 2.32 -12.16
C LYS A 753 11.08 3.03 -11.97
N ALA A 754 11.08 4.37 -11.97
CA ALA A 754 12.29 5.18 -11.87
C ALA A 754 13.07 4.91 -10.58
N GLY A 755 12.36 4.76 -9.45
CA GLY A 755 12.99 4.59 -8.13
C GLY A 755 13.85 3.34 -8.03
N ALA A 756 13.26 2.15 -8.18
CA ALA A 756 14.03 0.90 -8.07
C ALA A 756 15.14 0.81 -9.12
N LEU A 757 14.91 1.29 -10.35
CA LEU A 757 15.96 1.30 -11.37
C LEU A 757 17.13 2.23 -11.01
N GLU A 758 16.85 3.39 -10.40
CA GLU A 758 17.89 4.33 -9.96
C GLU A 758 18.72 3.75 -8.79
N GLU A 759 18.10 3.00 -7.87
CA GLU A 759 18.83 2.24 -6.82
C GLU A 759 19.78 1.20 -7.44
N GLY A 760 19.26 0.37 -8.35
CA GLY A 760 20.08 -0.64 -9.02
C GLY A 760 21.20 -0.05 -9.88
N LYS A 761 20.97 1.13 -10.46
CA LYS A 761 22.01 1.92 -11.13
C LYS A 761 23.07 2.37 -10.14
N ALA A 762 22.66 2.93 -8.99
CA ALA A 762 23.56 3.44 -7.98
C ALA A 762 24.48 2.34 -7.42
N ASP A 763 23.93 1.16 -7.10
CA ASP A 763 24.70 0.00 -6.63
C ASP A 763 25.80 -0.43 -7.62
N ILE A 764 25.41 -0.74 -8.86
CA ILE A 764 26.35 -1.32 -9.83
C ILE A 764 27.31 -0.26 -10.39
N LEU A 765 26.84 0.98 -10.59
CA LEU A 765 27.71 2.07 -11.02
C LEU A 765 28.68 2.48 -9.90
N GLY A 766 28.30 2.31 -8.63
CA GLY A 766 29.20 2.47 -7.49
C GLY A 766 30.41 1.53 -7.58
N LEU A 767 30.18 0.24 -7.88
CA LEU A 767 31.26 -0.73 -8.13
C LEU A 767 32.15 -0.33 -9.31
N TYR A 768 31.56 0.17 -10.39
CA TYR A 768 32.32 0.72 -11.52
C TYR A 768 33.24 1.86 -11.07
N MET A 769 32.75 2.78 -10.24
CA MET A 769 33.54 3.92 -9.75
C MET A 769 34.70 3.47 -8.88
N VAL A 770 34.43 2.59 -7.90
CA VAL A 770 35.48 1.97 -7.05
C VAL A 770 36.57 1.37 -7.93
N ARG A 771 36.19 0.55 -8.92
CA ARG A 771 37.13 -0.10 -9.83
C ARG A 771 37.99 0.90 -10.59
N GLN A 772 37.41 1.98 -11.12
CA GLN A 772 38.16 2.99 -11.87
C GLN A 772 39.12 3.77 -10.99
N LEU A 773 38.72 4.09 -9.76
CA LEU A 773 39.58 4.77 -8.80
C LEU A 773 40.70 3.84 -8.32
N ASN A 774 40.41 2.57 -8.07
CA ASN A 774 41.41 1.57 -7.71
C ASN A 774 42.46 1.42 -8.82
N ALA A 775 42.02 1.33 -10.09
CA ALA A 775 42.91 1.27 -11.25
C ALA A 775 43.78 2.53 -11.44
N GLN A 776 43.38 3.67 -10.87
CA GLN A 776 44.15 4.92 -10.90
C GLN A 776 45.08 5.07 -9.69
N GLY A 777 45.11 4.10 -8.75
CA GLY A 777 45.86 4.21 -7.51
C GLY A 777 45.27 5.21 -6.51
N GLU A 778 43.99 5.55 -6.67
CA GLU A 778 43.28 6.57 -5.90
C GLU A 778 42.57 5.99 -4.67
N MET A 779 42.49 4.66 -4.58
CA MET A 779 41.96 3.91 -3.46
C MET A 779 43.09 3.47 -2.52
N GLY A 780 42.80 3.36 -1.22
CA GLY A 780 43.79 3.30 -0.15
C GLY A 780 44.60 2.01 0.03
N SER A 781 44.52 1.03 -0.87
CA SER A 781 45.18 -0.31 -0.88
C SER A 781 44.33 -1.55 -0.52
N GLU A 782 43.11 -1.66 -1.05
CA GLU A 782 42.33 -2.92 -1.06
C GLU A 782 42.17 -3.45 -2.50
N SER A 783 42.08 -4.77 -2.66
CA SER A 783 41.82 -5.38 -3.98
C SER A 783 40.38 -5.10 -4.37
N ILE A 784 40.09 -4.87 -5.65
CA ILE A 784 38.70 -4.76 -6.12
C ILE A 784 37.86 -6.02 -5.78
N ASP A 785 38.53 -7.14 -5.53
CA ASP A 785 37.95 -8.40 -5.07
C ASP A 785 37.20 -8.21 -3.74
N ASP A 786 37.73 -7.38 -2.84
CA ASP A 786 37.12 -7.09 -1.55
C ASP A 786 35.74 -6.46 -1.74
N ASN A 787 35.64 -5.47 -2.63
CA ASN A 787 34.38 -4.83 -2.98
C ASN A 787 33.39 -5.81 -3.62
N TYR A 788 33.83 -6.71 -4.51
CA TYR A 788 32.93 -7.65 -5.19
C TYR A 788 32.40 -8.75 -4.26
N VAL A 789 33.24 -9.35 -3.43
CA VAL A 789 32.81 -10.39 -2.48
C VAL A 789 31.92 -9.76 -1.41
N THR A 790 32.30 -8.60 -0.89
CA THR A 790 31.48 -7.84 0.07
C THR A 790 30.14 -7.41 -0.54
N PHE A 791 30.12 -7.01 -1.81
CA PHE A 791 28.89 -6.65 -2.51
C PHE A 791 27.92 -7.84 -2.60
N LEU A 792 28.39 -9.03 -3.01
CA LEU A 792 27.55 -10.23 -3.04
C LEU A 792 26.96 -10.54 -1.65
N ALA A 793 27.77 -10.48 -0.59
CA ALA A 793 27.27 -10.65 0.77
C ALA A 793 26.19 -9.62 1.13
N SER A 794 26.36 -8.37 0.68
CA SER A 794 25.42 -7.27 0.94
C SER A 794 24.11 -7.41 0.16
N LEU A 795 24.10 -8.07 -1.00
CA LEU A 795 22.86 -8.39 -1.71
C LEU A 795 21.91 -9.22 -0.82
N PHE A 796 22.41 -10.24 -0.12
CA PHE A 796 21.59 -11.02 0.81
C PHE A 796 21.07 -10.19 1.98
N ARG A 797 21.86 -9.22 2.46
CA ARG A 797 21.41 -8.27 3.50
C ARG A 797 20.24 -7.43 3.00
N SER A 798 20.37 -6.79 1.86
CA SER A 798 19.37 -5.85 1.33
C SER A 798 18.08 -6.55 0.85
N VAL A 799 18.16 -7.76 0.30
CA VAL A 799 16.98 -8.52 -0.13
C VAL A 799 16.06 -8.88 1.05
N ARG A 800 16.58 -8.91 2.29
CA ARG A 800 15.79 -9.18 3.50
C ARG A 800 14.86 -8.03 3.90
N PHE A 801 15.01 -6.84 3.31
CA PHE A 801 14.08 -5.72 3.52
C PHE A 801 12.73 -5.93 2.82
N GLY A 802 12.64 -6.91 1.91
CA GLY A 802 11.39 -7.34 1.28
C GLY A 802 11.08 -6.65 -0.04
N ALA A 803 10.01 -7.12 -0.69
CA ALA A 803 9.64 -6.70 -2.05
C ALA A 803 8.96 -5.33 -2.14
N ALA A 804 8.52 -4.75 -1.01
CA ALA A 804 7.96 -3.40 -0.96
C ALA A 804 9.04 -2.31 -1.06
N ASP A 805 10.29 -2.64 -0.71
CA ASP A 805 11.42 -1.73 -0.73
C ASP A 805 12.02 -1.59 -2.14
N ALA A 806 12.26 -0.36 -2.60
CA ALA A 806 12.80 -0.10 -3.94
C ALA A 806 14.23 -0.65 -4.08
N HIS A 807 15.04 -0.51 -3.03
CA HIS A 807 16.42 -1.00 -2.98
C HIS A 807 16.43 -2.54 -2.90
N GLY A 808 15.59 -3.16 -2.06
CA GLY A 808 15.38 -4.61 -2.01
C GLY A 808 15.04 -5.21 -3.38
N ARG A 809 14.10 -4.62 -4.12
CA ARG A 809 13.75 -5.06 -5.49
C ARG A 809 14.92 -4.93 -6.46
N ALA A 810 15.66 -3.82 -6.40
CA ALA A 810 16.84 -3.60 -7.24
C ALA A 810 17.91 -4.68 -6.99
N ASN A 811 18.14 -5.04 -5.73
CA ASN A 811 19.14 -6.05 -5.37
C ASN A 811 18.73 -7.49 -5.71
N VAL A 812 17.43 -7.79 -5.81
CA VAL A 812 16.98 -9.07 -6.41
C VAL A 812 17.35 -9.12 -7.90
N VAL A 813 17.13 -8.02 -8.64
CA VAL A 813 17.53 -7.92 -10.06
C VAL A 813 19.03 -8.08 -10.21
N ALA A 814 19.82 -7.36 -9.39
CA ALA A 814 21.28 -7.46 -9.41
C ALA A 814 21.75 -8.89 -9.11
N PHE A 815 21.23 -9.51 -8.05
CA PHE A 815 21.57 -10.89 -7.68
C PHE A 815 21.32 -11.87 -8.83
N ASN A 816 20.10 -11.86 -9.39
CA ASN A 816 19.72 -12.78 -10.46
C ASN A 816 20.48 -12.50 -11.77
N TYR A 817 20.75 -11.24 -12.09
CA TYR A 817 21.54 -10.87 -13.28
C TYR A 817 22.98 -11.38 -13.16
N LEU A 818 23.62 -11.13 -12.01
CA LEU A 818 24.98 -11.57 -11.74
C LEU A 818 25.08 -13.10 -11.73
N GLN A 819 24.08 -13.78 -11.16
CA GLN A 819 24.00 -15.24 -11.17
C GLN A 819 23.96 -15.80 -12.60
N ASP A 820 23.07 -15.28 -13.45
CA ASP A 820 22.92 -15.73 -14.84
C ASP A 820 24.17 -15.47 -15.68
N ALA A 821 24.89 -14.37 -15.39
CA ALA A 821 26.17 -14.07 -16.01
C ALA A 821 27.32 -14.96 -15.50
N GLY A 822 27.06 -15.83 -14.51
CA GLY A 822 28.06 -16.69 -13.89
C GLY A 822 29.09 -15.90 -13.07
N ALA A 823 28.73 -14.70 -12.57
CA ALA A 823 29.58 -13.88 -11.72
C ALA A 823 29.84 -14.52 -10.35
N PHE A 824 28.98 -15.45 -9.94
CA PHE A 824 29.19 -16.29 -8.78
C PHE A 824 28.50 -17.65 -8.96
N THR A 825 28.91 -18.63 -8.18
CA THR A 825 28.28 -19.96 -8.12
C THR A 825 27.91 -20.31 -6.69
N ARG A 826 26.92 -21.20 -6.52
CA ARG A 826 26.56 -21.78 -5.22
C ARG A 826 27.10 -23.21 -5.15
N GLU A 827 28.01 -23.46 -4.23
CA GLU A 827 28.63 -24.77 -4.00
C GLU A 827 27.64 -25.74 -3.31
N ALA A 828 27.97 -27.04 -3.30
CA ALA A 828 27.11 -28.09 -2.74
C ALA A 828 26.87 -27.93 -1.22
N ASN A 829 27.82 -27.32 -0.50
CA ASN A 829 27.69 -26.93 0.91
C ASN A 829 26.72 -25.75 1.12
N GLY A 830 26.20 -25.16 0.04
CA GLY A 830 25.30 -24.02 0.06
C GLY A 830 25.94 -22.68 0.35
N LYS A 831 27.27 -22.57 0.19
CA LYS A 831 28.01 -21.30 0.19
C LYS A 831 28.23 -20.81 -1.24
N TYR A 832 28.48 -19.53 -1.39
CA TYR A 832 28.62 -18.81 -2.64
C TYR A 832 30.07 -18.40 -2.86
N ARG A 833 30.53 -18.53 -4.10
CA ARG A 833 31.87 -18.16 -4.56
C ARG A 833 31.76 -17.17 -5.70
N VAL A 834 32.45 -16.04 -5.58
CA VAL A 834 32.56 -15.02 -6.63
C VAL A 834 33.64 -15.41 -7.63
N ASP A 835 33.33 -15.32 -8.93
CA ASP A 835 34.31 -15.25 -10.01
C ASP A 835 34.54 -13.78 -10.33
N VAL A 836 35.67 -13.22 -9.87
CA VAL A 836 35.98 -11.78 -9.97
C VAL A 836 35.96 -11.28 -11.41
N ALA A 837 36.50 -12.06 -12.35
CA ALA A 837 36.59 -11.64 -13.75
C ALA A 837 35.19 -11.56 -14.37
N ARG A 838 34.34 -12.56 -14.11
CA ARG A 838 32.96 -12.56 -14.57
C ARG A 838 32.10 -11.53 -13.85
N MET A 839 32.32 -11.32 -12.55
CA MET A 839 31.66 -10.28 -11.77
C MET A 839 31.90 -8.89 -12.36
N ARG A 840 33.16 -8.58 -12.70
CA ARG A 840 33.50 -7.34 -13.39
C ARG A 840 32.73 -7.16 -14.70
N SER A 841 32.76 -8.17 -15.57
CA SER A 841 32.05 -8.11 -16.86
C SER A 841 30.54 -8.00 -16.69
N ALA A 842 29.97 -8.71 -15.72
CA ALA A 842 28.54 -8.70 -15.43
C ALA A 842 28.08 -7.35 -14.85
N ALA A 843 28.87 -6.74 -13.95
CA ALA A 843 28.60 -5.41 -13.41
C ALA A 843 28.68 -4.32 -14.49
N ASP A 844 29.68 -4.36 -15.37
CA ASP A 844 29.78 -3.42 -16.49
C ASP A 844 28.58 -3.61 -17.47
N ALA A 845 28.16 -4.86 -17.72
CA ALA A 845 27.01 -5.17 -18.57
C ALA A 845 25.68 -4.68 -17.96
N LEU A 846 25.44 -4.94 -16.67
CA LEU A 846 24.25 -4.49 -15.97
C LEU A 846 24.20 -2.96 -15.89
N SER A 847 25.34 -2.29 -15.64
CA SER A 847 25.44 -0.83 -15.71
C SER A 847 25.03 -0.30 -17.09
N ARG A 848 25.55 -0.91 -18.15
CA ARG A 848 25.22 -0.53 -19.53
C ARG A 848 23.73 -0.67 -19.82
N ASP A 849 23.14 -1.80 -19.43
CA ASP A 849 21.75 -2.10 -19.70
C ASP A 849 20.83 -1.12 -18.95
N ILE A 850 21.08 -0.90 -17.65
CA ILE A 850 20.31 0.06 -16.84
C ILE A 850 20.44 1.49 -17.39
N LEU A 851 21.66 1.96 -17.67
CA LEU A 851 21.88 3.30 -18.21
C LEU A 851 21.23 3.46 -19.59
N THR A 852 21.25 2.43 -20.44
CA THR A 852 20.59 2.47 -21.75
C THR A 852 19.07 2.58 -21.60
N LEU A 853 18.48 1.81 -20.69
CA LEU A 853 17.05 1.90 -20.37
C LEU A 853 16.67 3.30 -19.85
N GLN A 854 17.49 3.87 -18.97
CA GLN A 854 17.30 5.24 -18.48
C GLN A 854 17.40 6.26 -19.62
N GLY A 855 18.45 6.21 -20.43
CA GLY A 855 18.66 7.17 -21.50
C GLY A 855 17.58 7.14 -22.57
N ASN A 856 17.04 5.96 -22.87
CA ASN A 856 15.93 5.83 -23.82
C ASN A 856 14.57 6.15 -23.21
N GLY A 857 14.47 6.33 -21.88
CA GLY A 857 13.19 6.39 -21.19
C GLY A 857 12.35 5.14 -21.41
N ASP A 858 12.98 3.96 -21.56
CA ASP A 858 12.33 2.72 -21.99
C ASP A 858 11.57 2.07 -20.82
N TYR A 859 10.40 2.62 -20.53
CA TYR A 859 9.49 2.13 -19.49
C TYR A 859 9.18 0.64 -19.63
N ALA A 860 8.99 0.15 -20.86
CA ALA A 860 8.68 -1.25 -21.14
C ALA A 860 9.89 -2.16 -20.92
N GLY A 861 11.09 -1.73 -21.32
CA GLY A 861 12.34 -2.45 -21.07
C GLY A 861 12.65 -2.57 -19.59
N VAL A 862 12.40 -1.53 -18.81
CA VAL A 862 12.51 -1.59 -17.34
C VAL A 862 11.48 -2.56 -16.75
N ALA A 863 10.25 -2.56 -17.26
CA ALA A 863 9.22 -3.53 -16.87
C ALA A 863 9.67 -4.98 -17.11
N ARG A 864 10.29 -5.25 -18.27
CA ARG A 864 10.84 -6.57 -18.62
C ARG A 864 11.98 -6.98 -17.71
N LEU A 865 12.98 -6.11 -17.50
CA LEU A 865 14.11 -6.38 -16.62
C LEU A 865 13.64 -6.83 -15.22
N TYR A 866 12.68 -6.12 -14.64
CA TYR A 866 12.12 -6.46 -13.32
C TYR A 866 11.17 -7.66 -13.34
N SER A 867 10.45 -7.89 -14.44
CA SER A 867 9.60 -9.07 -14.59
C SER A 867 10.44 -10.35 -14.68
N ASP A 868 11.56 -10.30 -15.38
CA ASP A 868 12.42 -11.45 -15.65
C ASP A 868 13.34 -11.75 -14.46
N ARG A 869 13.86 -10.70 -13.80
CA ARG A 869 14.92 -10.81 -12.79
C ARG A 869 14.54 -10.29 -11.41
N GLY A 870 13.35 -9.73 -11.21
CA GLY A 870 12.94 -9.11 -9.94
C GLY A 870 12.23 -10.04 -8.96
N THR A 871 12.32 -11.37 -9.12
CA THR A 871 11.66 -12.33 -8.24
C THR A 871 12.68 -13.15 -7.43
N ILE A 872 12.36 -13.42 -6.16
CA ILE A 872 13.18 -14.26 -5.29
C ILE A 872 12.86 -15.73 -5.61
N GLY A 873 13.79 -16.42 -6.25
CA GLY A 873 13.70 -17.86 -6.54
C GLY A 873 13.79 -18.73 -5.29
N ALA A 874 13.46 -20.02 -5.42
CA ALA A 874 13.40 -20.96 -4.30
C ALA A 874 14.73 -21.13 -3.56
N VAL A 875 15.87 -21.14 -4.29
CA VAL A 875 17.21 -21.27 -3.71
C VAL A 875 17.54 -20.06 -2.84
N LEU A 876 17.41 -18.85 -3.39
CA LEU A 876 17.63 -17.62 -2.65
C LEU A 876 16.70 -17.53 -1.45
N ARG A 877 15.41 -17.88 -1.59
CA ARG A 877 14.47 -17.93 -0.46
C ARG A 877 14.94 -18.87 0.65
N GLY A 878 15.37 -20.08 0.30
CA GLY A 878 15.91 -21.04 1.28
C GLY A 878 17.14 -20.52 2.01
N ASP A 879 18.01 -19.78 1.34
CA ASP A 879 19.17 -19.15 1.99
C ASP A 879 18.76 -17.98 2.91
N LEU A 880 17.76 -17.18 2.53
CA LEU A 880 17.19 -16.14 3.42
C LEU A 880 16.52 -16.75 4.66
N ASP A 881 15.80 -17.86 4.50
CA ASP A 881 15.20 -18.61 5.61
C ASP A 881 16.29 -19.21 6.53
N ARG A 882 17.41 -19.70 5.94
CA ARG A 882 18.59 -20.14 6.71
C ARG A 882 19.14 -19.03 7.59
N LEU A 883 19.34 -17.83 7.04
CA LEU A 883 19.78 -16.66 7.80
C LEU A 883 18.81 -16.30 8.94
N ARG A 884 17.50 -16.36 8.67
CA ARG A 884 16.46 -16.12 9.68
C ARG A 884 16.52 -17.15 10.81
N SER A 885 16.67 -18.44 10.48
CA SER A 885 16.76 -19.53 11.46
C SER A 885 17.98 -19.42 12.38
N LYS A 886 19.06 -18.80 11.90
CA LYS A 886 20.28 -18.52 12.66
C LYS A 886 20.15 -17.30 13.59
N GLY A 887 19.01 -16.62 13.59
CA GLY A 887 18.77 -15.45 14.42
C GLY A 887 19.63 -14.24 14.02
N ILE A 888 20.13 -14.19 12.77
CA ILE A 888 20.87 -13.03 12.30
C ILE A 888 19.89 -11.85 12.23
N PRO A 889 20.18 -10.72 12.90
CA PRO A 889 19.27 -9.57 12.93
C PRO A 889 19.05 -8.99 11.53
N VAL A 890 17.91 -8.33 11.33
CA VAL A 890 17.60 -7.55 10.12
C VAL A 890 18.20 -6.16 10.26
N ASP A 891 18.13 -5.56 11.45
CA ASP A 891 18.75 -4.26 11.72
C ASP A 891 19.23 -4.08 13.17
N ILE A 892 19.79 -2.90 13.46
CA ILE A 892 20.38 -2.51 14.73
C ILE A 892 19.51 -1.49 15.49
N VAL A 893 19.71 -1.41 16.80
CA VAL A 893 19.21 -0.35 17.67
C VAL A 893 20.37 0.19 18.46
N TYR A 894 20.44 1.51 18.62
CA TYR A 894 21.57 2.12 19.29
C TYR A 894 21.42 2.17 20.81
N ASP A 895 22.49 1.78 21.51
CA ASP A 895 22.79 2.19 22.87
C ASP A 895 23.75 3.40 22.79
N GLN A 896 23.19 4.60 22.96
CA GLN A 896 23.85 5.86 22.59
C GLN A 896 24.47 6.61 23.78
N GLY A 897 24.09 6.27 25.02
CA GLY A 897 24.54 7.01 26.21
C GLY A 897 24.14 8.50 26.23
N ARG A 898 24.89 9.29 27.01
CA ARG A 898 24.87 10.77 27.02
C ARG A 898 26.28 11.29 26.85
#